data_AF-A0A7V4UB69-F1
#
_entry.id   AF-A0A7V4UB69-F1
#
_cell.length_a   1.000
_cell.length_b   1.000
_cell.length_c   1.000
_cell.angle_alpha   90.00
_cell.angle_beta   90.00
_cell.angle_gamma   90.00
#
_symmetry.space_group_name_H-M   'P 1'
#
loop_
_entity.id
_entity.type
_entity.pdbx_description
1 polymer ?
#
loop_
_entity_poly.entity_id
_entity_poly.type
_entity_poly.pdbx_seq_one_letter_code
_entity_poly.pdbx_strand_id
1 'polypeptide(L)'
;MTTPSSAAARVTPQQAYRAAAAAMSRLANQPDDPSAVTSYVRALVALGLAHAARRVLAAARSRCRDEPVSAVLTQIEAAIAAAPSGRLPEAAARVTFERNLRALAATHPEAAERLRTTEVSRYELYRGIDGVGQVLDTVTLRWCSGLCDHRAVAGAALEGPPAVDLTAPLGFDGLGTGELLGAFLRRSQGVVVGYSPAALVIEPDAAALAVALRLTDLSDVIGQPRVRVFVGDGALEAAAALLESDPDVPIPTSAQRMPLTERPVAPVDRLFGEALERRAAERARILMELQREGSRRDPDWWRRRYAEALSGRGEPLRVLGITSRFTTVLQYSMAELMSAAERAGCRTHIVKERYDYSIEYHVPRRVREFRPDLIVMLSRLRHEFPDVPRDIPFLTWDQDALPCMRGEDVAAHLDRLTFVAGYGAWFGRAHLGWPASQALPCPPVAAAHAYAMAADAPVDPRWRCDIAFISHCSEPPSAMRDRLAATFAVHPVLLRIYRAATDELLARSAAWHNWVPSEIHLLVLQAAAECGAVLRDPVARELCMACMSLSDRAFRHAALDGVARHAERSGRSFRLYGNGWDRHPRFAPFAAGRVAFGDEFVAACRGAKLNLQLIEGGFIHSRSLDGLAAGGAFLTRTTRYDLLRPHLKRLADALAANGRGSVRQLRADEAPQVQAAVAALRSALEWSPDAIDFWLKTIPLEPDALALMPDLPRISFASEAQVGAVIERLLSEDDDRRAMAARMRSVAIERFSYDAHWRQLIEFISDGLRCGSSSRESDGPPSLPSRLDYSEKSA
;
A
#
# COMPACT_ATOMS: atom_id res chain seq x y z
N MET A 1 35.30 -61.95 5.43
CA MET A 1 35.32 -60.81 6.36
C MET A 1 34.52 -59.68 5.73
N THR A 2 33.24 -59.60 6.07
CA THR A 2 32.31 -58.53 5.69
C THR A 2 32.56 -57.33 6.62
N THR A 3 32.95 -56.20 6.05
CA THR A 3 32.99 -54.92 6.77
C THR A 3 31.56 -54.58 7.22
N PRO A 4 31.31 -54.30 8.52
CA PRO A 4 29.99 -53.86 8.95
C PRO A 4 29.74 -52.46 8.37
N SER A 5 28.89 -52.39 7.35
CA SER A 5 28.30 -51.15 6.87
C SER A 5 27.30 -50.65 7.93
N SER A 6 27.83 -50.09 9.01
CA SER A 6 27.06 -49.34 10.00
C SER A 6 26.86 -47.93 9.47
N ALA A 7 25.93 -47.77 8.53
CA ALA A 7 25.36 -46.47 8.19
C ALA A 7 24.48 -46.00 9.37
N ALA A 8 25.12 -45.60 10.47
CA ALA A 8 24.43 -44.95 11.57
C ALA A 8 23.75 -43.70 11.01
N ALA A 9 22.42 -43.66 11.09
CA ALA A 9 21.64 -42.52 10.62
C ALA A 9 22.21 -41.24 11.26
N ARG A 10 22.61 -40.27 10.43
CA ARG A 10 23.13 -38.99 10.91
C ARG A 10 22.02 -38.30 11.70
N VAL A 11 22.25 -38.07 13.00
CA VAL A 11 21.34 -37.33 13.87
C VAL A 11 21.22 -35.91 13.34
N THR A 12 19.99 -35.43 13.13
CA THR A 12 19.77 -34.05 12.69
C THR A 12 20.01 -33.07 13.84
N PRO A 13 20.40 -31.81 13.59
CA PRO A 13 20.54 -30.81 14.65
C PRO A 13 19.30 -30.69 15.55
N GLN A 14 18.10 -30.73 14.96
CA GLN A 14 16.84 -30.67 15.71
C GLN A 14 16.66 -31.87 16.64
N GLN A 15 17.02 -33.09 16.21
CA GLN A 15 17.03 -34.27 17.07
C GLN A 15 18.05 -34.12 18.19
N ALA A 16 19.23 -33.56 17.91
CA ALA A 16 20.27 -33.33 18.90
C ALA A 16 19.84 -32.29 19.96
N TYR A 17 19.21 -31.17 19.58
CA TYR A 17 18.66 -30.21 20.53
C TYR A 17 17.59 -30.84 21.44
N ARG A 18 16.65 -31.62 20.88
CA ARG A 18 15.64 -32.34 21.68
C ARG A 18 16.27 -33.33 22.65
N ALA A 19 17.27 -34.09 22.19
CA ALA A 19 18.01 -35.03 23.03
C ALA A 19 18.76 -34.31 24.17
N ALA A 20 19.39 -33.18 23.88
CA ALA A 20 20.09 -32.39 24.88
C ALA A 20 19.13 -31.80 25.92
N ALA A 21 17.98 -31.26 25.50
CA ALA A 21 16.96 -30.72 26.41
C ALA A 21 16.39 -31.81 27.34
N ALA A 22 16.07 -32.99 26.79
CA ALA A 22 15.60 -34.12 27.57
C ALA A 22 16.64 -34.59 28.60
N ALA A 23 17.91 -34.65 28.20
CA ALA A 23 19.00 -35.05 29.08
C ALA A 23 19.26 -34.01 30.19
N MET A 24 19.22 -32.70 29.87
CA MET A 24 19.33 -31.64 30.89
C MET A 24 18.21 -31.69 31.91
N SER A 25 16.97 -31.97 31.49
CA SER A 25 15.82 -32.12 32.41
C SER A 25 16.02 -33.29 33.39
N ARG A 26 16.58 -34.42 32.93
CA ARG A 26 16.97 -35.52 33.80
C ARG A 26 18.09 -35.13 34.77
N LEU A 27 19.14 -34.48 34.27
CA LEU A 27 20.28 -34.04 35.09
C LEU A 27 19.89 -33.00 36.14
N ALA A 28 18.84 -32.20 35.90
CA ALA A 28 18.32 -31.28 36.91
C ALA A 28 17.74 -32.01 38.13
N ASN A 29 17.18 -33.21 37.94
CA ASN A 29 16.59 -34.03 39.00
C ASN A 29 17.58 -35.07 39.56
N GLN A 30 18.47 -35.58 38.72
CA GLN A 30 19.46 -36.59 39.04
C GLN A 30 20.82 -36.19 38.44
N PRO A 31 21.58 -35.30 39.12
CA PRO A 31 22.83 -34.74 38.59
C PRO A 31 23.89 -35.77 38.20
N ASP A 32 23.83 -36.96 38.81
CA ASP A 32 24.79 -38.04 38.62
C ASP A 32 24.27 -39.18 37.73
N ASP A 33 23.13 -39.00 37.04
CA ASP A 33 22.56 -39.99 36.10
C ASP A 33 23.50 -40.23 34.90
N PRO A 34 24.20 -41.37 34.82
CA PRO A 34 25.23 -41.59 33.80
C PRO A 34 24.66 -41.66 32.38
N SER A 35 23.40 -42.11 32.25
CA SER A 35 22.70 -42.21 30.98
C SER A 35 22.34 -40.82 30.45
N ALA A 36 21.91 -39.92 31.35
CA ALA A 36 21.61 -38.54 31.02
C ALA A 36 22.89 -37.76 30.67
N VAL A 37 23.98 -37.90 31.44
CA VAL A 37 25.29 -37.30 31.10
C VAL A 37 25.74 -37.77 29.72
N THR A 38 25.73 -39.08 29.46
CA THR A 38 26.13 -39.66 28.17
C THR A 38 25.31 -39.11 27.01
N SER A 39 23.99 -39.09 27.16
CA SER A 39 23.07 -38.59 26.13
C SER A 39 23.29 -37.11 25.86
N TYR A 40 23.51 -36.32 26.91
CA TYR A 40 23.76 -34.88 26.80
C TYR A 40 25.09 -34.59 26.08
N VAL A 41 26.17 -35.25 26.48
CA VAL A 41 27.49 -35.06 25.86
C VAL A 41 27.48 -35.48 24.40
N ARG A 42 26.82 -36.60 24.05
CA ARG A 42 26.62 -37.03 22.66
C ARG A 42 25.84 -36.00 21.84
N ALA A 43 24.78 -35.41 22.42
CA ALA A 43 24.00 -34.37 21.76
C ALA A 43 24.83 -33.11 21.51
N LEU A 44 25.65 -32.67 22.48
CA LEU A 44 26.58 -31.55 22.31
C LEU A 44 27.60 -31.83 21.21
N VAL A 45 28.18 -33.04 21.15
CA VAL A 45 29.10 -33.45 20.08
C VAL A 45 28.39 -33.44 18.71
N ALA A 46 27.16 -33.93 18.63
CA ALA A 46 26.37 -33.93 17.40
C ALA A 46 26.04 -32.50 16.90
N LEU A 47 25.90 -31.54 17.81
CA LEU A 47 25.77 -30.11 17.51
C LEU A 47 27.11 -29.42 17.20
N GLY A 48 28.24 -30.13 17.33
CA GLY A 48 29.59 -29.59 17.17
C GLY A 48 30.04 -28.67 18.30
N LEU A 49 29.56 -28.91 19.52
CA LEU A 49 29.86 -28.14 20.73
C LEU A 49 30.88 -28.88 21.62
N ALA A 50 31.94 -29.42 21.03
CA ALA A 50 32.86 -30.33 21.70
C ALA A 50 33.58 -29.71 22.92
N HIS A 51 33.84 -28.40 22.91
CA HIS A 51 34.44 -27.72 24.06
C HIS A 51 33.48 -27.70 25.26
N ALA A 52 32.19 -27.40 25.05
CA ALA A 52 31.19 -27.49 26.11
C ALA A 52 31.03 -28.94 26.60
N ALA A 53 31.03 -29.89 25.67
CA ALA A 53 30.97 -31.32 25.96
C ALA A 53 32.11 -31.77 26.91
N ARG A 54 33.35 -31.29 26.71
CA ARG A 54 34.48 -31.56 27.62
C ARG A 54 34.24 -31.04 29.04
N ARG A 55 33.67 -29.84 29.17
CA ARG A 55 33.42 -29.23 30.49
C ARG A 55 32.39 -30.02 31.27
N VAL A 56 31.28 -30.40 30.61
CA VAL A 56 30.25 -31.25 31.20
C VAL A 56 30.84 -32.60 31.62
N LEU A 57 31.66 -33.21 30.77
CA LEU A 57 32.31 -34.48 31.04
C LEU A 57 33.27 -34.42 32.23
N ALA A 58 34.10 -33.36 32.30
CA ALA A 58 35.02 -33.13 33.41
C ALA A 58 34.27 -32.92 34.74
N ALA A 59 33.17 -32.15 34.72
CA ALA A 59 32.32 -31.95 35.89
C ALA A 59 31.67 -33.27 36.35
N ALA A 60 31.16 -34.09 35.42
CA ALA A 60 30.56 -35.39 35.75
C ALA A 60 31.59 -36.36 36.37
N ARG A 61 32.81 -36.43 35.83
CA ARG A 61 33.89 -37.25 36.39
C ARG A 61 34.27 -36.88 37.82
N SER A 62 34.22 -35.60 38.15
CA SER A 62 34.50 -35.17 39.53
C SER A 62 33.45 -35.66 40.54
N ARG A 63 32.27 -36.09 40.08
CA ARG A 63 31.13 -36.51 40.91
C ARG A 63 30.91 -38.03 40.90
N CYS A 64 31.11 -38.70 39.76
CA CYS A 64 30.88 -40.15 39.62
C CYS A 64 32.15 -40.96 39.90
N ARG A 65 32.15 -41.81 40.93
CA ARG A 65 33.26 -42.76 41.24
C ARG A 65 33.04 -44.17 40.70
N ASP A 66 31.90 -44.44 40.06
CA ASP A 66 31.55 -45.78 39.57
C ASP A 66 32.34 -46.18 38.30
N GLU A 67 33.00 -47.33 38.36
CA GLU A 67 33.86 -47.87 37.30
C GLU A 67 33.15 -48.10 35.94
N PRO A 68 31.89 -48.59 35.88
CA PRO A 68 31.17 -48.78 34.61
C PRO A 68 30.89 -47.47 33.88
N VAL A 69 30.72 -46.36 34.62
CA VAL A 69 30.51 -45.03 34.04
C VAL A 69 31.79 -44.55 33.37
N SER A 70 32.94 -44.82 33.97
CA SER A 70 34.26 -44.45 33.44
C SER A 70 34.51 -44.98 32.02
N ALA A 71 34.16 -46.23 31.74
CA ALA A 71 34.34 -46.84 30.42
C ALA A 71 33.51 -46.15 29.32
N VAL A 72 32.25 -45.79 29.62
CA VAL A 72 31.38 -45.04 28.69
C VAL A 72 31.91 -43.63 28.46
N LEU A 73 32.41 -42.97 29.52
CA LEU A 73 32.99 -41.63 29.42
C LEU A 73 34.25 -41.61 28.54
N THR A 74 35.11 -42.62 28.61
CA THR A 74 36.32 -42.74 27.76
C THR A 74 35.98 -42.88 26.27
N GLN A 75 34.93 -43.64 25.92
CA GLN A 75 34.48 -43.73 24.52
C GLN A 75 34.00 -42.38 23.96
N ILE A 76 33.38 -41.56 24.81
CA ILE A 76 32.87 -40.25 24.42
C ILE A 76 34.02 -39.25 24.22
N GLU A 77 35.14 -39.37 24.94
CA GLU A 77 36.32 -38.51 24.76
C GLU A 77 36.90 -38.58 23.36
N ALA A 78 36.97 -39.78 22.78
CA ALA A 78 37.43 -39.95 21.40
C ALA A 78 36.52 -39.20 20.42
N ALA A 79 35.19 -39.25 20.63
CA ALA A 79 34.22 -38.53 19.82
C ALA A 79 34.33 -37.01 20.00
N ILE A 80 34.56 -36.53 21.23
CA ILE A 80 34.79 -35.11 21.54
C ILE A 80 36.08 -34.61 20.89
N ALA A 81 37.16 -35.39 20.93
CA ALA A 81 38.46 -35.00 20.38
C ALA A 81 38.41 -34.84 18.85
N ALA A 82 37.57 -35.63 18.17
CA ALA A 82 37.37 -35.56 16.74
C ALA A 82 36.37 -34.47 16.31
N ALA A 83 35.56 -33.95 17.22
CA ALA A 83 34.50 -33.00 16.91
C ALA A 83 34.97 -31.53 16.97
N PRO A 84 34.37 -30.62 16.18
CA PRO A 84 34.70 -29.21 16.24
C PRO A 84 34.41 -28.64 17.63
N SER A 85 35.27 -27.71 18.07
CA SER A 85 35.16 -27.08 19.40
C SER A 85 33.78 -26.45 19.64
N GLY A 86 33.22 -25.82 18.60
CA GLY A 86 31.99 -25.01 18.69
C GLY A 86 32.17 -23.70 19.44
N ARG A 87 33.19 -23.56 20.29
CA ARG A 87 33.50 -22.30 20.97
C ARG A 87 33.84 -21.21 19.94
N LEU A 88 33.12 -20.10 19.99
CA LEU A 88 33.36 -18.94 19.14
C LEU A 88 34.62 -18.22 19.63
N PRO A 89 35.67 -18.06 18.80
CA PRO A 89 36.87 -17.33 19.20
C PRO A 89 36.55 -15.87 19.53
N GLU A 90 37.16 -15.33 20.59
CA GLU A 90 36.91 -13.95 21.03
C GLU A 90 37.19 -12.92 19.93
N ALA A 91 38.22 -13.14 19.11
CA ALA A 91 38.51 -12.27 17.97
C ALA A 91 37.35 -12.23 16.95
N ALA A 92 36.71 -13.37 16.67
CA ALA A 92 35.57 -13.45 15.76
C ALA A 92 34.31 -12.82 16.37
N ALA A 93 34.04 -13.09 17.65
CA ALA A 93 32.94 -12.47 18.39
C ALA A 93 33.08 -10.94 18.42
N ARG A 94 34.29 -10.43 18.65
CA ARG A 94 34.60 -8.99 18.64
C ARG A 94 34.37 -8.35 17.27
N VAL A 95 34.71 -9.03 16.18
CA VAL A 95 34.44 -8.51 14.82
C VAL A 95 32.93 -8.31 14.58
N THR A 96 32.11 -9.30 14.93
CA THR A 96 30.64 -9.19 14.84
C THR A 96 30.12 -8.04 15.72
N PHE A 97 30.64 -7.96 16.95
CA PHE A 97 30.27 -6.92 17.91
C PHE A 97 30.58 -5.52 17.39
N GLU A 98 31.78 -5.27 16.87
CA GLU A 98 32.16 -3.96 16.35
C GLU A 98 31.33 -3.53 15.13
N ARG A 99 30.94 -4.49 14.27
CA ARG A 99 30.01 -4.20 13.17
C ARG A 99 28.63 -3.77 13.68
N ASN A 100 28.11 -4.49 14.67
CA ASN A 100 26.85 -4.15 15.32
C ASN A 100 26.92 -2.82 16.07
N LEU A 101 27.97 -2.56 16.85
CA LEU A 101 28.17 -1.30 17.56
C LEU A 101 28.28 -0.13 16.61
N ARG A 102 28.97 -0.28 15.47
CA ARG A 102 29.06 0.77 14.46
C ARG A 102 27.68 1.11 13.87
N ALA A 103 26.89 0.09 13.54
CA ALA A 103 25.53 0.29 13.05
C ALA A 103 24.63 0.93 14.12
N LEU A 104 24.71 0.45 15.36
CA LEU A 104 23.94 0.97 16.49
C LEU A 104 24.32 2.42 16.82
N ALA A 105 25.60 2.77 16.80
CA ALA A 105 26.09 4.11 17.12
C ALA A 105 25.57 5.21 16.17
N ALA A 106 25.15 4.83 14.95
CA ALA A 106 24.56 5.77 14.00
C ALA A 106 23.19 6.31 14.45
N THR A 107 22.48 5.59 15.31
CA THR A 107 21.14 5.97 15.82
C THR A 107 21.06 6.04 17.34
N HIS A 108 21.90 5.30 18.05
CA HIS A 108 21.92 5.18 19.51
C HIS A 108 23.36 5.25 20.06
N PRO A 109 24.05 6.40 19.94
CA PRO A 109 25.46 6.54 20.31
C PRO A 109 25.71 6.21 21.80
N GLU A 110 24.82 6.63 22.70
CA GLU A 110 24.95 6.37 24.14
C GLU A 110 24.83 4.88 24.48
N ALA A 111 23.90 4.16 23.84
CA ALA A 111 23.75 2.72 24.00
C ALA A 111 25.00 1.99 23.49
N ALA A 112 25.53 2.39 22.33
CA ALA A 112 26.73 1.80 21.76
C ALA A 112 27.97 2.02 22.65
N GLU A 113 28.13 3.22 23.23
CA GLU A 113 29.24 3.51 24.14
C GLU A 113 29.14 2.70 25.43
N ARG A 114 27.94 2.64 26.04
CA ARG A 114 27.72 1.81 27.23
C ARG A 114 28.13 0.36 26.95
N LEU A 115 27.63 -0.23 25.86
CA LEU A 115 27.91 -1.61 25.48
C LEU A 115 29.39 -1.88 25.20
N ARG A 116 30.12 -0.91 24.63
CA ARG A 116 31.57 -1.03 24.37
C ARG A 116 32.36 -1.26 25.66
N THR A 117 31.95 -0.62 26.75
CA THR A 117 32.60 -0.71 28.06
C THR A 117 32.11 -1.88 28.92
N THR A 118 31.04 -2.58 28.50
CA THR A 118 30.43 -3.64 29.29
C THR A 118 31.28 -4.91 29.30
N GLU A 119 31.56 -5.44 30.50
CA GLU A 119 32.23 -6.71 30.68
C GLU A 119 31.29 -7.91 30.40
N VAL A 120 31.76 -8.86 29.59
CA VAL A 120 31.01 -10.08 29.24
C VAL A 120 31.76 -11.37 29.58
N SER A 121 32.80 -11.28 30.42
CA SER A 121 33.71 -12.39 30.78
C SER A 121 33.00 -13.59 31.42
N ARG A 122 31.83 -13.36 32.03
CA ARG A 122 30.94 -14.40 32.57
C ARG A 122 30.45 -15.40 31.52
N TYR A 123 30.38 -15.01 30.25
CA TYR A 123 29.73 -15.81 29.21
C TYR A 123 30.74 -16.42 28.24
N GLU A 124 30.56 -17.70 27.93
CA GLU A 124 31.21 -18.35 26.80
C GLU A 124 30.25 -18.45 25.62
N LEU A 125 30.72 -18.02 24.45
CA LEU A 125 29.95 -18.02 23.22
C LEU A 125 30.28 -19.26 22.39
N TYR A 126 29.25 -19.87 21.84
CA TYR A 126 29.35 -21.06 21.01
C TYR A 126 28.56 -20.87 19.71
N ARG A 127 28.97 -21.57 18.66
CA ARG A 127 28.25 -21.68 17.39
C ARG A 127 28.24 -23.14 16.97
N GLY A 128 27.04 -23.71 16.82
CA GLY A 128 26.88 -25.08 16.36
C GLY A 128 27.28 -25.25 14.89
N ILE A 129 27.33 -26.50 14.43
CA ILE A 129 27.57 -26.82 13.01
C ILE A 129 26.43 -26.34 12.09
N ASP A 130 25.26 -26.07 12.67
CA ASP A 130 24.10 -25.43 12.05
C ASP A 130 24.23 -23.90 11.94
N GLY A 131 25.30 -23.34 12.51
CA GLY A 131 25.56 -21.91 12.58
C GLY A 131 24.76 -21.17 13.65
N VAL A 132 23.95 -21.86 14.46
CA VAL A 132 23.13 -21.26 15.53
C VAL A 132 24.01 -20.91 16.73
N GLY A 133 23.87 -19.69 17.22
CA GLY A 133 24.60 -19.21 18.38
C GLY A 133 24.04 -19.76 19.70
N GLN A 134 24.92 -20.15 20.61
CA GLN A 134 24.57 -20.60 21.97
C GLN A 134 25.44 -19.87 22.99
N VAL A 135 24.90 -19.67 24.20
CA VAL A 135 25.61 -18.94 25.27
C VAL A 135 25.61 -19.79 26.53
N LEU A 136 26.79 -20.02 27.09
CA LEU A 136 26.97 -20.73 28.35
C LEU A 136 27.40 -19.74 29.43
N ASP A 137 26.64 -19.65 30.52
CA ASP A 137 27.06 -18.93 31.72
C ASP A 137 28.13 -19.76 32.43
N THR A 138 29.35 -19.23 32.51
CA THR A 138 30.50 -19.97 33.06
C THR A 138 30.45 -20.14 34.57
N VAL A 139 29.64 -19.34 35.26
CA VAL A 139 29.46 -19.41 36.72
C VAL A 139 28.44 -20.49 37.07
N THR A 140 27.28 -20.46 36.42
CA THR A 140 26.19 -21.41 36.70
C THR A 140 26.30 -22.71 35.90
N LEU A 141 27.15 -22.72 34.86
CA LEU A 141 27.27 -23.81 33.87
C LEU A 141 25.94 -24.16 33.19
N ARG A 142 25.04 -23.17 33.04
CA ARG A 142 23.75 -23.32 32.36
C ARG A 142 23.78 -22.61 31.01
N TRP A 143 23.06 -23.17 30.04
CA TRP A 143 22.84 -22.50 28.76
C TRP A 143 21.83 -21.37 28.94
N CYS A 144 22.26 -20.15 28.64
CA CYS A 144 21.41 -18.97 28.62
C CYS A 144 20.32 -19.13 27.54
N SER A 145 19.08 -18.79 27.88
CA SER A 145 17.87 -19.03 27.08
C SER A 145 17.64 -20.50 26.64
N GLY A 146 18.34 -21.46 27.27
CA GLY A 146 18.28 -22.88 26.92
C GLY A 146 19.07 -23.25 25.66
N LEU A 147 19.46 -24.53 25.56
CA LEU A 147 20.12 -25.07 24.38
C LEU A 147 19.08 -25.52 23.34
N CYS A 148 18.78 -24.67 22.37
CA CYS A 148 17.78 -24.93 21.34
C CYS A 148 18.14 -24.29 19.99
N ASP A 149 17.38 -24.63 18.94
CA ASP A 149 17.49 -23.96 17.65
C ASP A 149 16.77 -22.60 17.71
N HIS A 150 17.51 -21.56 18.13
CA HIS A 150 16.98 -20.20 18.27
C HIS A 150 16.43 -19.62 16.96
N ARG A 151 16.89 -20.10 15.80
CA ARG A 151 16.35 -19.68 14.49
C ARG A 151 15.00 -20.32 14.20
N ALA A 152 14.85 -21.61 14.47
CA ALA A 152 13.57 -22.28 14.34
C ALA A 152 12.54 -21.70 15.32
N VAL A 153 12.95 -21.41 16.56
CA VAL A 153 12.09 -20.73 17.55
C VAL A 153 11.70 -19.34 17.05
N ALA A 154 12.64 -18.55 16.52
CA ALA A 154 12.35 -17.25 15.93
C ALA A 154 11.39 -17.34 14.73
N GLY A 155 11.59 -18.34 13.86
CA GLY A 155 10.70 -18.63 12.73
C GLY A 155 9.28 -18.91 13.19
N ALA A 156 9.12 -19.84 14.14
CA ALA A 156 7.82 -20.23 14.70
C ALA A 156 7.13 -19.08 15.45
N ALA A 157 7.87 -18.24 16.17
CA ALA A 157 7.31 -17.06 16.83
C ALA A 157 6.76 -16.01 15.83
N LEU A 158 7.23 -16.06 14.58
CA LEU A 158 6.74 -15.23 13.49
C LEU A 158 5.80 -16.00 12.54
N GLU A 159 5.49 -17.27 12.83
CA GLU A 159 4.51 -18.05 12.07
C GLU A 159 3.11 -17.53 12.40
N GLY A 160 2.48 -16.98 11.37
CA GLY A 160 1.16 -16.37 11.37
C GLY A 160 0.85 -15.98 9.93
N PRO A 161 -0.44 -15.88 9.53
CA PRO A 161 -0.80 -15.64 8.15
C PRO A 161 -0.08 -14.38 7.64
N PRO A 162 0.76 -14.47 6.60
CA PRO A 162 1.44 -13.30 6.02
C PRO A 162 0.47 -12.44 5.19
N ALA A 163 -0.79 -12.33 5.61
CA ALA A 163 -1.89 -11.98 4.74
C ALA A 163 -2.70 -10.82 5.31
N VAL A 164 -2.67 -9.72 4.56
CA VAL A 164 -3.58 -8.56 4.59
C VAL A 164 -3.41 -7.56 5.75
N ASP A 165 -3.10 -7.99 6.97
CA ASP A 165 -2.97 -7.06 8.10
C ASP A 165 -1.59 -6.42 8.22
N LEU A 166 -1.57 -5.11 8.49
CA LEU A 166 -0.35 -4.36 8.78
C LEU A 166 0.33 -4.96 10.02
N THR A 167 1.58 -5.41 9.87
CA THR A 167 2.36 -5.92 11.00
C THR A 167 2.48 -4.84 12.07
N ALA A 168 2.06 -5.15 13.30
CA ALA A 168 2.15 -4.23 14.43
C ALA A 168 3.61 -4.01 14.87
N PRO A 169 3.93 -2.86 15.49
CA PRO A 169 5.18 -2.67 16.21
C PRO A 169 5.36 -3.75 17.30
N LEU A 170 6.60 -4.14 17.55
CA LEU A 170 6.92 -5.22 18.51
C LEU A 170 7.90 -4.73 19.57
N GLY A 171 7.57 -4.99 20.84
CA GLY A 171 8.50 -4.80 21.95
C GLY A 171 9.33 -6.05 22.21
N PHE A 172 10.51 -5.86 22.78
CA PHE A 172 11.40 -6.93 23.20
C PHE A 172 11.84 -6.67 24.65
N ASP A 173 11.40 -7.55 25.56
CA ASP A 173 11.95 -7.62 26.93
C ASP A 173 13.19 -8.53 26.89
N GLY A 174 14.33 -7.89 26.63
CA GLY A 174 15.60 -8.54 26.33
C GLY A 174 15.72 -9.07 24.90
N LEU A 175 16.96 -9.37 24.49
CA LEU A 175 17.29 -9.77 23.12
C LEU A 175 17.65 -11.25 22.94
N GLY A 176 17.91 -11.96 24.03
CA GLY A 176 18.32 -13.37 24.02
C GLY A 176 19.57 -13.53 23.15
N THR A 177 19.47 -14.32 22.09
CA THR A 177 20.54 -14.51 21.11
C THR A 177 20.52 -13.51 19.97
N GLY A 178 19.48 -12.68 19.83
CA GLY A 178 19.29 -11.73 18.74
C GLY A 178 18.59 -12.27 17.49
N GLU A 179 18.40 -13.59 17.38
CA GLU A 179 17.84 -14.23 16.18
C GLU A 179 16.38 -13.80 15.91
N LEU A 180 15.55 -13.66 16.96
CA LEU A 180 14.15 -13.22 16.79
C LEU A 180 14.04 -11.78 16.27
N LEU A 181 14.83 -10.84 16.81
CA LEU A 181 14.84 -9.46 16.31
C LEU A 181 15.31 -9.42 14.86
N GLY A 182 16.41 -10.11 14.53
CA GLY A 182 16.92 -10.17 13.16
C GLY A 182 15.89 -10.74 12.18
N ALA A 183 15.20 -11.82 12.56
CA ALA A 183 14.14 -12.42 11.76
C ALA A 183 12.94 -11.47 11.58
N PHE A 184 12.46 -10.84 12.67
CA PHE A 184 11.37 -9.87 12.63
C PHE A 184 11.73 -8.70 11.72
N LEU A 185 12.91 -8.11 11.90
CA LEU A 185 13.28 -6.89 11.18
C LEU A 185 13.46 -7.12 9.68
N ARG A 186 14.08 -8.24 9.29
CA ARG A 186 14.25 -8.59 7.87
C ARG A 186 12.94 -8.98 7.20
N ARG A 187 12.09 -9.76 7.88
CA ARG A 187 10.79 -10.19 7.34
C ARG A 187 9.81 -9.03 7.18
N SER A 188 9.86 -8.06 8.08
CA SER A 188 8.93 -6.93 8.09
C SER A 188 9.45 -5.69 7.36
N GLN A 189 10.53 -5.80 6.57
CA GLN A 189 11.05 -4.67 5.80
C GLN A 189 10.13 -4.34 4.61
N GLY A 190 9.53 -3.14 4.60
CA GLY A 190 8.77 -2.63 3.45
C GLY A 190 7.53 -3.45 3.08
N VAL A 191 6.87 -4.07 4.07
CA VAL A 191 5.75 -5.01 3.87
C VAL A 191 4.55 -4.40 3.15
N VAL A 192 4.25 -3.11 3.37
CA VAL A 192 3.11 -2.42 2.72
C VAL A 192 3.52 -1.02 2.28
N VAL A 193 3.74 -0.82 0.98
CA VAL A 193 4.08 0.50 0.38
C VAL A 193 5.23 1.21 1.12
N GLY A 194 6.25 0.44 1.53
CA GLY A 194 7.40 0.95 2.29
C GLY A 194 7.23 0.94 3.82
N TYR A 195 6.02 0.68 4.34
CA TYR A 195 5.80 0.51 5.78
C TYR A 195 6.63 -0.62 6.37
N SER A 196 7.15 -0.34 7.55
CA SER A 196 8.20 -1.09 8.20
C SER A 196 8.01 -1.02 9.72
N PRO A 197 7.32 -1.96 10.41
CA PRO A 197 6.99 -1.79 11.83
C PRO A 197 8.21 -1.54 12.72
N ALA A 198 8.01 -0.73 13.76
CA ALA A 198 9.05 -0.43 14.74
C ALA A 198 9.35 -1.62 15.67
N ALA A 199 10.58 -1.65 16.19
CA ALA A 199 11.01 -2.57 17.23
C ALA A 199 11.57 -1.79 18.43
N LEU A 200 11.01 -2.01 19.61
CA LEU A 200 11.49 -1.40 20.86
C LEU A 200 12.19 -2.46 21.70
N VAL A 201 13.50 -2.38 21.81
CA VAL A 201 14.35 -3.27 22.58
C VAL A 201 14.63 -2.66 23.94
N ILE A 202 14.21 -3.33 25.00
CA ILE A 202 14.43 -2.92 26.39
C ILE A 202 15.23 -4.02 27.06
N GLU A 203 16.51 -3.77 27.33
CA GLU A 203 17.40 -4.72 28.00
C GLU A 203 18.09 -4.08 29.21
N PRO A 204 17.59 -4.31 30.44
CA PRO A 204 18.24 -3.84 31.65
C PRO A 204 19.66 -4.40 31.84
N ASP A 205 19.94 -5.62 31.37
CA ASP A 205 21.27 -6.23 31.47
C ASP A 205 22.14 -5.89 30.24
N ALA A 206 23.00 -4.88 30.39
CA ALA A 206 23.92 -4.48 29.32
C ALA A 206 24.85 -5.62 28.86
N ALA A 207 25.22 -6.56 29.73
CA ALA A 207 26.08 -7.67 29.38
C ALA A 207 25.33 -8.68 28.52
N ALA A 208 24.04 -8.91 28.80
CA ALA A 208 23.18 -9.74 27.96
C ALA A 208 23.07 -9.18 26.53
N LEU A 209 22.83 -7.87 26.39
CA LEU A 209 22.78 -7.23 25.08
C LEU A 209 24.14 -7.31 24.35
N ALA A 210 25.24 -7.04 25.05
CA ALA A 210 26.58 -7.12 24.46
C ALA A 210 26.91 -8.54 23.96
N VAL A 211 26.48 -9.58 24.69
CA VAL A 211 26.59 -10.98 24.26
C VAL A 211 25.75 -11.25 23.01
N ALA A 212 24.50 -10.82 22.97
CA ALA A 212 23.64 -10.98 21.80
C ALA A 212 24.28 -10.37 20.54
N LEU A 213 24.85 -9.17 20.66
CA LEU A 213 25.53 -8.47 19.57
C LEU A 213 26.90 -9.06 19.21
N ARG A 214 27.51 -9.90 20.06
CA ARG A 214 28.70 -10.70 19.71
C ARG A 214 28.32 -11.97 18.95
N LEU A 215 27.12 -12.48 19.21
CA LEU A 215 26.65 -13.76 18.71
C LEU A 215 25.97 -13.66 17.34
N THR A 216 25.14 -12.64 17.13
CA THR A 216 24.32 -12.49 15.92
C THR A 216 24.68 -11.19 15.21
N ASP A 217 24.99 -11.30 13.91
CA ASP A 217 25.19 -10.12 13.06
C ASP A 217 23.84 -9.48 12.75
N LEU A 218 23.63 -8.30 13.30
CA LEU A 218 22.46 -7.45 13.13
C LEU A 218 22.85 -6.13 12.47
N SER A 219 24.06 -6.01 11.91
CA SER A 219 24.61 -4.74 11.44
C SER A 219 23.85 -4.16 10.25
N ASP A 220 23.08 -4.99 9.54
CA ASP A 220 22.15 -4.62 8.47
C ASP A 220 20.84 -4.01 8.97
N VAL A 221 20.44 -4.26 10.23
CA VAL A 221 19.11 -3.90 10.75
C VAL A 221 19.10 -3.10 12.06
N ILE A 222 20.06 -3.29 12.97
CA ILE A 222 20.07 -2.67 14.31
C ILE A 222 20.21 -1.15 14.26
N GLY A 223 20.87 -0.63 13.22
CA GLY A 223 21.05 0.81 12.99
C GLY A 223 19.87 1.49 12.29
N GLN A 224 18.79 0.76 11.99
CA GLN A 224 17.65 1.36 11.30
C GLN A 224 16.90 2.34 12.22
N PRO A 225 16.38 3.47 11.70
CA PRO A 225 15.58 4.42 12.47
C PRO A 225 14.30 3.86 13.10
N ARG A 226 13.85 2.66 12.72
CA ARG A 226 12.68 1.98 13.32
C ARG A 226 13.02 1.13 14.54
N VAL A 227 14.31 0.94 14.82
CA VAL A 227 14.78 0.20 15.99
C VAL A 227 15.11 1.20 17.10
N ARG A 228 14.55 1.00 18.29
CA ARG A 228 14.83 1.78 19.49
C ARG A 228 15.47 0.86 20.52
N VAL A 229 16.67 1.18 20.99
CA VAL A 229 17.42 0.33 21.92
C VAL A 229 17.63 1.08 23.22
N PHE A 230 17.11 0.52 24.30
CA PHE A 230 17.27 1.01 25.66
C PHE A 230 18.02 -0.04 26.47
N VAL A 231 19.13 0.37 27.09
CA VAL A 231 20.05 -0.57 27.75
C VAL A 231 20.52 -0.07 29.12
N GLY A 232 20.59 -0.98 30.08
CA GLY A 232 21.04 -0.72 31.45
C GLY A 232 19.89 -0.45 32.44
N ASP A 233 20.23 -0.15 33.69
CA ASP A 233 19.26 -0.04 34.80
C ASP A 233 18.14 0.99 34.57
N GLY A 234 18.35 2.01 33.73
CA GLY A 234 17.35 3.02 33.37
C GLY A 234 16.62 2.76 32.04
N ALA A 235 16.71 1.54 31.49
CA ALA A 235 16.18 1.24 30.16
C ALA A 235 14.66 1.42 30.07
N LEU A 236 13.92 1.04 31.12
CA LEU A 236 12.46 1.17 31.16
C LEU A 236 12.04 2.65 31.22
N GLU A 237 12.71 3.44 32.05
CA GLU A 237 12.46 4.87 32.24
C GLU A 237 12.77 5.64 30.96
N ALA A 238 13.89 5.32 30.29
CA ALA A 238 14.24 5.91 29.02
C ALA A 238 13.22 5.57 27.91
N ALA A 239 12.73 4.33 27.89
CA ALA A 239 11.66 3.91 26.97
C ALA A 239 10.36 4.67 27.25
N ALA A 240 9.98 4.80 28.53
CA ALA A 240 8.80 5.57 28.95
C ALA A 240 8.90 7.04 28.53
N ALA A 241 10.05 7.67 28.78
CA ALA A 241 10.31 9.05 28.42
C ALA A 241 10.24 9.28 26.90
N LEU A 242 10.72 8.34 26.08
CA LEU A 242 10.55 8.42 24.63
C LEU A 242 9.07 8.36 24.23
N LEU A 243 8.32 7.37 24.74
CA LEU A 243 6.92 7.17 24.37
C LEU A 243 6.02 8.35 24.77
N GLU A 244 6.40 9.05 25.83
CA GLU A 244 5.75 10.28 26.32
C GLU A 244 6.15 11.52 25.52
N SER A 245 7.42 11.68 25.18
CA SER A 245 7.94 12.88 24.49
C SER A 245 7.72 12.87 22.97
N ASP A 246 7.71 11.69 22.34
CA ASP A 246 7.46 11.53 20.90
C ASP A 246 6.18 10.73 20.63
N PRO A 247 5.04 11.41 20.40
CA PRO A 247 3.78 10.72 20.09
C PRO A 247 3.83 9.99 18.75
N ASP A 248 4.74 10.34 17.82
CA ASP A 248 4.82 9.69 16.51
C ASP A 248 5.51 8.31 16.56
N VAL A 249 6.22 7.99 17.66
CA VAL A 249 6.75 6.64 17.90
C VAL A 249 5.59 5.71 18.22
N PRO A 250 5.34 4.66 17.43
CA PRO A 250 4.21 3.78 17.66
C PRO A 250 4.46 2.92 18.90
N ILE A 251 3.43 2.68 19.70
CA ILE A 251 3.54 1.85 20.91
C ILE A 251 3.26 0.39 20.53
N PRO A 252 4.17 -0.56 20.84
CA PRO A 252 3.88 -1.97 20.68
C PRO A 252 2.68 -2.40 21.53
N THR A 253 1.80 -3.23 20.98
CA THR A 253 0.68 -3.81 21.73
C THR A 253 1.08 -5.05 22.54
N SER A 254 2.28 -5.56 22.31
CA SER A 254 2.84 -6.72 23.01
C SER A 254 4.37 -6.66 23.01
N ALA A 255 4.96 -7.32 23.99
CA ALA A 255 6.39 -7.58 24.05
C ALA A 255 6.70 -9.09 23.92
N GLN A 256 7.77 -9.41 23.21
CA GLN A 256 8.38 -10.74 23.25
C GLN A 256 9.40 -10.78 24.37
N ARG A 257 9.20 -11.68 25.34
CA ARG A 257 10.13 -11.88 26.44
C ARG A 257 11.23 -12.84 26.03
N MET A 258 12.43 -12.30 25.82
CA MET A 258 13.61 -13.03 25.37
C MET A 258 14.82 -12.68 26.24
N PRO A 259 14.79 -12.89 27.56
CA PRO A 259 15.96 -12.61 28.38
C PRO A 259 17.06 -13.65 28.10
N LEU A 260 18.31 -13.19 28.06
CA LEU A 260 19.45 -14.11 27.94
C LEU A 260 19.59 -14.97 29.20
N THR A 261 19.52 -14.34 30.37
CA THR A 261 19.56 -15.00 31.68
C THR A 261 18.23 -14.89 32.40
N GLU A 262 17.92 -15.84 33.27
CA GLU A 262 16.75 -15.75 34.14
C GLU A 262 16.80 -14.44 34.97
N ARG A 263 15.79 -13.60 34.79
CA ARG A 263 15.59 -12.38 35.56
C ARG A 263 14.11 -12.16 35.86
N PRO A 264 13.76 -11.38 36.89
CA PRO A 264 12.40 -10.92 37.09
C PRO A 264 11.82 -10.35 35.80
N VAL A 265 10.55 -10.63 35.55
CA VAL A 265 9.83 -10.11 34.38
C VAL A 265 9.87 -8.59 34.44
N ALA A 266 10.47 -7.94 33.45
CA ALA A 266 10.38 -6.49 33.38
C ALA A 266 8.93 -6.14 33.02
N PRO A 267 8.34 -5.09 33.60
CA PRO A 267 6.97 -4.68 33.33
C PRO A 267 6.83 -4.00 31.96
N VAL A 268 7.42 -4.54 30.89
CA VAL A 268 7.42 -3.95 29.55
C VAL A 268 6.00 -3.89 28.97
N ASP A 269 5.22 -4.96 29.07
CA ASP A 269 3.81 -4.94 28.63
C ASP A 269 2.99 -3.91 29.41
N ARG A 270 3.27 -3.76 30.71
CA ARG A 270 2.64 -2.74 31.55
C ARG A 270 3.05 -1.33 31.13
N LEU A 271 4.32 -1.09 30.81
CA LEU A 271 4.80 0.18 30.26
C LEU A 271 4.04 0.56 28.99
N PHE A 272 3.88 -0.38 28.06
CA PHE A 272 3.13 -0.13 26.83
C PHE A 272 1.65 0.10 27.08
N GLY A 273 1.02 -0.68 27.97
CA GLY A 273 -0.36 -0.48 28.41
C GLY A 273 -0.58 0.92 29.00
N GLU A 274 0.27 1.35 29.95
CA GLU A 274 0.20 2.68 30.56
C GLU A 274 0.46 3.82 29.55
N ALA A 275 1.33 3.60 28.57
CA ALA A 275 1.55 4.56 27.49
C ALA A 275 0.32 4.68 26.56
N LEU A 276 -0.29 3.54 26.19
CA LEU A 276 -1.52 3.50 25.38
C LEU A 276 -2.68 4.17 26.10
N GLU A 277 -2.87 3.89 27.38
CA GLU A 277 -3.90 4.52 28.22
C GLU A 277 -3.70 6.03 28.31
N ARG A 278 -2.47 6.50 28.55
CA ARG A 278 -2.16 7.95 28.56
C ARG A 278 -2.45 8.62 27.22
N ARG A 279 -2.07 8.00 26.09
CA ARG A 279 -2.39 8.53 24.75
C ARG A 279 -3.90 8.55 24.49
N ALA A 280 -4.62 7.51 24.88
CA ALA A 280 -6.06 7.45 24.76
C ALA A 280 -6.76 8.52 25.61
N ALA A 281 -6.30 8.73 26.84
CA ALA A 281 -6.84 9.77 27.74
C ALA A 281 -6.57 11.19 27.20
N GLU A 282 -5.36 11.47 26.72
CA GLU A 282 -5.03 12.76 26.09
C GLU A 282 -5.86 12.98 24.82
N ARG A 283 -6.00 11.94 23.98
CA ARG A 283 -6.85 12.00 22.77
C ARG A 283 -8.30 12.32 23.14
N ALA A 284 -8.87 11.61 24.12
CA ALA A 284 -10.23 11.86 24.59
C ALA A 284 -10.40 13.27 25.14
N ARG A 285 -9.42 13.78 25.91
CA ARG A 285 -9.41 15.16 26.41
C ARG A 285 -9.45 16.17 25.27
N ILE A 286 -8.59 16.02 24.26
CA ILE A 286 -8.55 16.90 23.09
C ILE A 286 -9.89 16.86 22.32
N LEU A 287 -10.46 15.68 22.11
CA LEU A 287 -11.75 15.54 21.43
C LEU A 287 -12.87 16.24 22.20
N MET A 288 -12.90 16.11 23.52
CA MET A 288 -13.86 16.84 24.37
C MET A 288 -13.68 18.35 24.27
N GLU A 289 -12.44 18.85 24.22
CA GLU A 289 -12.14 20.28 24.01
C GLU A 289 -12.67 20.76 22.65
N LEU A 290 -12.36 20.02 21.58
CA LEU A 290 -12.81 20.34 20.22
C LEU A 290 -14.32 20.34 20.11
N GLN A 291 -14.99 19.33 20.67
CA GLN A 291 -16.46 19.23 20.67
C GLN A 291 -17.10 20.41 21.44
N ARG A 292 -16.51 20.84 22.56
CA ARG A 292 -16.99 22.04 23.29
C ARG A 292 -16.82 23.30 22.44
N GLU A 293 -15.68 23.46 21.76
CA GLU A 293 -15.43 24.62 20.91
C GLU A 293 -16.37 24.68 19.70
N GLY A 294 -16.54 23.58 18.96
CA GLY A 294 -17.35 23.58 17.75
C GLY A 294 -18.85 23.38 17.99
N SER A 295 -19.29 23.06 19.22
CA SER A 295 -20.72 23.22 19.61
C SER A 295 -21.24 24.66 19.43
N ARG A 296 -20.34 25.64 19.35
CA ARG A 296 -20.64 27.06 19.08
C ARG A 296 -20.68 27.41 17.58
N ARG A 297 -20.38 26.45 16.69
CA ARG A 297 -20.29 26.61 15.23
C ARG A 297 -21.41 25.84 14.55
N ASP A 298 -22.55 26.49 14.39
CA ASP A 298 -23.64 25.97 13.59
C ASP A 298 -23.38 26.19 12.07
N PRO A 299 -24.20 25.62 11.17
CA PRO A 299 -24.05 25.83 9.73
C PRO A 299 -24.09 27.31 9.33
N ASP A 300 -24.86 28.13 10.06
CA ASP A 300 -24.96 29.56 9.84
C ASP A 300 -23.66 30.31 10.15
N TRP A 301 -22.96 29.89 11.20
CA TRP A 301 -21.61 30.35 11.52
C TRP A 301 -20.64 30.01 10.39
N TRP A 302 -20.64 28.77 9.91
CA TRP A 302 -19.79 28.33 8.79
C TRP A 302 -20.08 29.10 7.50
N ARG A 303 -21.37 29.32 7.19
CA ARG A 303 -21.80 30.14 6.06
C ARG A 303 -21.24 31.56 6.12
N ARG A 304 -21.31 32.22 7.29
CA ARG A 304 -20.71 33.56 7.48
C ARG A 304 -19.19 33.51 7.32
N ARG A 305 -18.53 32.54 7.97
CA ARG A 305 -17.08 32.33 7.93
C ARG A 305 -16.54 32.18 6.50
N TYR A 306 -17.22 31.37 5.67
CA TYR A 306 -16.86 31.17 4.26
C TYR A 306 -17.13 32.42 3.42
N ALA A 307 -18.28 33.08 3.61
CA ALA A 307 -18.61 34.30 2.87
C ALA A 307 -17.63 35.45 3.17
N GLU A 308 -17.21 35.61 4.42
CA GLU A 308 -16.21 36.61 4.82
C GLU A 308 -14.85 36.35 4.16
N ALA A 309 -14.37 35.09 4.19
CA ALA A 309 -13.13 34.70 3.53
C ALA A 309 -13.16 34.92 2.02
N LEU A 310 -14.22 34.43 1.35
CA LEU A 310 -14.38 34.54 -0.10
C LEU A 310 -14.55 35.98 -0.59
N SER A 311 -15.10 36.86 0.25
CA SER A 311 -15.19 38.30 -0.04
C SER A 311 -13.89 39.08 0.25
N GLY A 312 -12.86 38.43 0.80
CA GLY A 312 -11.61 39.07 1.22
C GLY A 312 -11.74 39.97 2.46
N ARG A 313 -12.90 39.98 3.13
CA ARG A 313 -13.16 40.80 4.33
C ARG A 313 -12.76 40.11 5.63
N GLY A 314 -12.62 38.78 5.62
CA GLY A 314 -12.20 37.98 6.77
C GLY A 314 -10.84 37.32 6.57
N GLU A 315 -10.40 36.57 7.58
CA GLU A 315 -9.17 35.78 7.49
C GLU A 315 -9.28 34.69 6.39
N PRO A 316 -8.16 34.38 5.71
CA PRO A 316 -8.04 33.21 4.83
C PRO A 316 -8.63 31.92 5.43
N LEU A 317 -9.28 31.09 4.61
CA LEU A 317 -9.69 29.75 5.05
C LEU A 317 -8.47 28.90 5.38
N ARG A 318 -8.57 28.11 6.46
CA ARG A 318 -7.54 27.14 6.87
C ARG A 318 -7.97 25.74 6.45
N VAL A 319 -7.16 25.09 5.61
CA VAL A 319 -7.45 23.77 5.05
C VAL A 319 -6.47 22.74 5.60
N LEU A 320 -6.97 21.72 6.27
CA LEU A 320 -6.19 20.61 6.79
C LEU A 320 -6.33 19.39 5.88
N GLY A 321 -5.30 19.04 5.14
CA GLY A 321 -5.24 17.80 4.39
C GLY A 321 -4.76 16.64 5.26
N ILE A 322 -5.45 15.50 5.23
CA ILE A 322 -4.98 14.26 5.88
C ILE A 322 -4.68 13.24 4.78
N THR A 323 -3.45 12.74 4.76
CA THR A 323 -2.98 11.75 3.79
C THR A 323 -1.98 10.80 4.41
N SER A 324 -1.67 9.69 3.74
CA SER A 324 -0.70 8.70 4.20
C SER A 324 0.56 8.69 3.34
N ARG A 325 1.73 8.54 3.97
CA ARG A 325 3.01 8.28 3.28
C ARG A 325 2.95 6.93 2.55
N PHE A 326 2.14 5.99 3.02
CA PHE A 326 2.03 4.63 2.49
C PHE A 326 1.04 4.56 1.32
N THR A 327 0.96 5.64 0.56
CA THR A 327 0.22 5.72 -0.71
C THR A 327 1.19 5.97 -1.85
N THR A 328 0.91 5.38 -3.01
CA THR A 328 1.73 5.58 -4.21
C THR A 328 1.40 6.87 -4.95
N VAL A 329 0.16 7.37 -4.84
CA VAL A 329 -0.37 8.52 -5.59
C VAL A 329 -1.01 9.57 -4.68
N LEU A 330 -1.84 9.14 -3.72
CA LEU A 330 -2.71 10.05 -2.95
C LEU A 330 -1.96 11.13 -2.15
N GLN A 331 -0.74 10.86 -1.67
CA GLN A 331 0.06 11.90 -0.99
C GLN A 331 0.46 13.05 -1.93
N TYR A 332 0.71 12.76 -3.21
CA TYR A 332 1.07 13.77 -4.19
C TYR A 332 -0.18 14.53 -4.65
N SER A 333 -1.29 13.83 -4.87
CA SER A 333 -2.60 14.44 -5.11
C SER A 333 -3.01 15.40 -3.98
N MET A 334 -2.78 15.03 -2.71
CA MET A 334 -3.06 15.90 -1.57
C MET A 334 -2.14 17.13 -1.57
N ALA A 335 -0.84 16.96 -1.83
CA ALA A 335 0.10 18.08 -1.91
C ALA A 335 -0.29 19.10 -3.00
N GLU A 336 -0.74 18.62 -4.16
CA GLU A 336 -1.20 19.48 -5.25
C GLU A 336 -2.52 20.18 -4.94
N LEU A 337 -3.47 19.48 -4.34
CA LEU A 337 -4.73 20.07 -3.89
C LEU A 337 -4.49 21.17 -2.85
N MET A 338 -3.60 20.95 -1.88
CA MET A 338 -3.22 21.98 -0.90
C MET A 338 -2.50 23.15 -1.57
N SER A 339 -1.58 22.89 -2.51
CA SER A 339 -0.90 23.96 -3.24
C SER A 339 -1.87 24.81 -4.06
N ALA A 340 -2.90 24.20 -4.68
CA ALA A 340 -3.97 24.93 -5.36
C ALA A 340 -4.79 25.78 -4.39
N ALA A 341 -5.06 25.27 -3.18
CA ALA A 341 -5.73 26.03 -2.13
C ALA A 341 -4.92 27.25 -1.68
N GLU A 342 -3.59 27.10 -1.51
CA GLU A 342 -2.69 28.21 -1.15
C GLU A 342 -2.67 29.30 -2.21
N ARG A 343 -2.58 28.92 -3.49
CA ARG A 343 -2.66 29.88 -4.62
C ARG A 343 -4.01 30.60 -4.69
N ALA A 344 -5.07 29.95 -4.22
CA ALA A 344 -6.38 30.56 -4.06
C ALA A 344 -6.51 31.39 -2.76
N GLY A 345 -5.42 31.64 -2.04
CA GLY A 345 -5.38 32.51 -0.87
C GLY A 345 -5.74 31.82 0.45
N CYS A 346 -5.77 30.48 0.51
CA CYS A 346 -5.99 29.73 1.75
C CYS A 346 -4.67 29.52 2.52
N ARG A 347 -4.76 29.22 3.83
CA ARG A 347 -3.63 28.67 4.61
C ARG A 347 -3.79 27.15 4.67
N THR A 348 -2.74 26.37 4.43
CA THR A 348 -2.86 24.91 4.44
C THR A 348 -1.92 24.23 5.43
N HIS A 349 -2.29 23.02 5.83
CA HIS A 349 -1.43 22.12 6.59
C HIS A 349 -1.73 20.67 6.18
N ILE A 350 -0.69 19.85 6.00
CA ILE A 350 -0.84 18.42 5.70
C ILE A 350 -0.45 17.60 6.92
N VAL A 351 -1.39 16.80 7.41
CA VAL A 351 -1.14 15.73 8.36
C VAL A 351 -0.77 14.47 7.58
N LYS A 352 0.45 14.01 7.80
CA LYS A 352 1.02 12.78 7.26
C LYS A 352 1.91 12.16 8.33
N GLU A 353 2.06 10.84 8.31
CA GLU A 353 2.92 10.14 9.26
C GLU A 353 4.35 10.70 9.19
N ARG A 354 5.02 10.80 10.33
CA ARG A 354 6.39 11.32 10.40
C ARG A 354 7.42 10.30 9.93
N TYR A 355 7.21 9.03 10.31
CA TYR A 355 8.14 7.93 10.06
C TYR A 355 7.57 6.85 9.12
N ASP A 356 8.45 6.10 8.45
CA ASP A 356 8.10 4.93 7.62
C ASP A 356 7.73 3.68 8.43
N TYR A 357 7.79 3.80 9.74
CA TYR A 357 7.42 2.78 10.72
C TYR A 357 6.24 3.16 11.61
N SER A 358 5.57 4.29 11.33
CA SER A 358 4.41 4.76 12.11
C SER A 358 3.20 4.92 11.20
N ILE A 359 2.04 4.46 11.66
CA ILE A 359 0.72 4.59 11.00
C ILE A 359 -0.25 5.46 11.80
N GLU A 360 0.21 6.07 12.89
CA GLU A 360 -0.62 6.91 13.76
C GLU A 360 -0.76 8.32 13.19
N TYR A 361 -2.00 8.82 13.15
CA TYR A 361 -2.31 10.21 12.79
C TYR A 361 -2.79 10.93 14.05
N HIS A 362 -2.00 11.88 14.57
CA HIS A 362 -2.41 12.72 15.71
C HIS A 362 -3.42 13.81 15.30
N VAL A 363 -4.48 13.42 14.58
CA VAL A 363 -5.44 14.34 13.95
C VAL A 363 -6.07 15.30 14.97
N PRO A 364 -6.61 14.87 16.13
CA PRO A 364 -7.22 15.79 17.09
C PRO A 364 -6.25 16.88 17.55
N ARG A 365 -4.98 16.51 17.80
CA ARG A 365 -3.93 17.46 18.19
C ARG A 365 -3.68 18.49 17.08
N ARG A 366 -3.57 18.03 15.83
CA ARG A 366 -3.37 18.92 14.66
C ARG A 366 -4.58 19.82 14.41
N VAL A 367 -5.79 19.31 14.60
CA VAL A 367 -7.02 20.11 14.51
C VAL A 367 -7.04 21.17 15.62
N ARG A 368 -6.65 20.85 16.86
CA ARG A 368 -6.56 21.83 17.96
C ARG A 368 -5.51 22.91 17.70
N GLU A 369 -4.34 22.54 17.20
CA GLU A 369 -3.22 23.45 16.91
C GLU A 369 -3.53 24.38 15.72
N PHE A 370 -3.99 23.80 14.59
CA PHE A 370 -4.20 24.54 13.34
C PHE A 370 -5.58 25.20 13.26
N ARG A 371 -6.57 24.65 13.97
CA ARG A 371 -7.98 25.08 14.00
C ARG A 371 -8.57 25.18 12.58
N PRO A 372 -8.58 24.12 11.77
CA PRO A 372 -9.03 24.21 10.37
C PRO A 372 -10.47 24.71 10.22
N ASP A 373 -10.71 25.36 9.09
CA ASP A 373 -12.04 25.72 8.59
C ASP A 373 -12.59 24.64 7.64
N LEU A 374 -11.71 23.82 7.05
CA LEU A 374 -12.03 22.66 6.21
C LEU A 374 -11.02 21.53 6.47
N ILE A 375 -11.50 20.29 6.61
CA ILE A 375 -10.68 19.08 6.62
C ILE A 375 -10.86 18.35 5.28
N VAL A 376 -9.77 17.92 4.65
CA VAL A 376 -9.80 17.21 3.37
C VAL A 376 -9.15 15.85 3.49
N MET A 377 -9.80 14.81 2.98
CA MET A 377 -9.26 13.45 2.88
C MET A 377 -9.50 12.88 1.49
N LEU A 378 -8.53 12.12 0.96
CA LEU A 378 -8.71 11.48 -0.35
C LEU A 378 -9.27 10.07 -0.17
N SER A 379 -10.30 9.74 -0.94
CA SER A 379 -10.91 8.42 -1.06
C SER A 379 -11.36 7.76 0.25
N ARG A 380 -11.58 8.53 1.34
CA ARG A 380 -12.05 8.02 2.62
C ARG A 380 -13.07 8.96 3.25
N LEU A 381 -14.14 8.41 3.80
CA LEU A 381 -15.25 9.16 4.38
C LEU A 381 -15.01 9.47 5.85
N ARG A 382 -15.63 10.55 6.34
CA ARG A 382 -15.48 11.00 7.73
C ARG A 382 -15.82 9.92 8.76
N HIS A 383 -16.86 9.11 8.52
CA HIS A 383 -17.32 8.11 9.49
C HIS A 383 -16.28 7.03 9.80
N GLU A 384 -15.29 6.84 8.91
CA GLU A 384 -14.17 5.92 9.10
C GLU A 384 -13.13 6.45 10.11
N PHE A 385 -13.19 7.74 10.45
CA PHE A 385 -12.25 8.41 11.35
C PHE A 385 -13.01 9.07 12.52
N PRO A 386 -13.31 8.31 13.58
CA PRO A 386 -14.03 8.85 14.74
C PRO A 386 -13.28 9.99 15.44
N ASP A 387 -11.97 10.09 15.24
CA ASP A 387 -11.12 11.15 15.78
C ASP A 387 -11.21 12.48 14.99
N VAL A 388 -11.91 12.51 13.86
CA VAL A 388 -12.16 13.74 13.09
C VAL A 388 -13.41 14.44 13.63
N PRO A 389 -13.33 15.71 14.09
CA PRO A 389 -14.49 16.41 14.61
C PRO A 389 -15.61 16.58 13.59
N ARG A 390 -16.86 16.38 14.05
CA ARG A 390 -18.06 16.45 13.19
C ARG A 390 -18.58 17.86 12.95
N ASP A 391 -18.07 18.83 13.69
CA ASP A 391 -18.49 20.24 13.72
C ASP A 391 -17.65 21.14 12.79
N ILE A 392 -16.70 20.57 12.04
CA ILE A 392 -15.88 21.25 11.03
C ILE A 392 -16.27 20.70 9.65
N PRO A 393 -16.46 21.52 8.60
CA PRO A 393 -16.63 21.03 7.22
C PRO A 393 -15.56 20.00 6.83
N PHE A 394 -15.99 18.92 6.20
CA PHE A 394 -15.12 17.83 5.73
C PHE A 394 -15.40 17.53 4.28
N LEU A 395 -14.35 17.48 3.47
CA LEU A 395 -14.39 17.13 2.07
C LEU A 395 -13.68 15.80 1.85
N THR A 396 -14.41 14.83 1.31
CA THR A 396 -13.82 13.64 0.71
C THR A 396 -13.54 13.94 -0.76
N TRP A 397 -12.28 13.85 -1.20
CA TRP A 397 -11.94 13.82 -2.62
C TRP A 397 -11.90 12.36 -3.08
N ASP A 398 -13.03 11.86 -3.56
CA ASP A 398 -13.25 10.48 -4.02
C ASP A 398 -12.62 10.27 -5.39
N GLN A 399 -11.34 9.89 -5.38
CA GLN A 399 -10.56 9.58 -6.56
C GLN A 399 -10.61 8.09 -6.91
N ASP A 400 -10.69 7.23 -5.90
CA ASP A 400 -10.67 5.78 -6.05
C ASP A 400 -12.04 5.19 -5.71
N ALA A 401 -12.52 4.24 -6.52
CA ALA A 401 -13.77 3.54 -6.23
C ALA A 401 -13.64 2.50 -5.10
N LEU A 402 -13.20 2.93 -3.90
CA LEU A 402 -12.98 2.03 -2.76
C LEU A 402 -14.29 1.43 -2.25
N PRO A 403 -14.31 0.15 -1.86
CA PRO A 403 -15.51 -0.52 -1.36
C PRO A 403 -16.19 0.21 -0.18
N CYS A 404 -15.43 0.80 0.73
CA CYS A 404 -15.97 1.54 1.88
C CYS A 404 -16.82 2.76 1.51
N MET A 405 -16.70 3.26 0.27
CA MET A 405 -17.49 4.39 -0.23
C MET A 405 -18.63 3.95 -1.17
N ARG A 406 -18.88 2.65 -1.29
CA ARG A 406 -19.85 2.07 -2.24
C ARG A 406 -20.95 1.25 -1.58
N GLY A 407 -21.00 1.23 -0.25
CA GLY A 407 -22.09 0.63 0.54
C GLY A 407 -23.38 1.45 0.43
N GLU A 408 -24.53 0.78 0.59
CA GLU A 408 -25.85 1.41 0.56
C GLU A 408 -26.09 2.30 1.80
N ASP A 409 -25.42 1.99 2.91
CA ASP A 409 -25.46 2.72 4.18
C ASP A 409 -24.61 4.00 4.16
N VAL A 410 -23.69 4.14 3.20
CA VAL A 410 -22.77 5.28 3.09
C VAL A 410 -23.51 6.62 3.03
N ALA A 411 -24.66 6.69 2.36
CA ALA A 411 -25.45 7.91 2.27
C ALA A 411 -25.92 8.41 3.65
N ALA A 412 -26.20 7.50 4.58
CA ALA A 412 -26.59 7.85 5.95
C ALA A 412 -25.45 8.48 6.77
N HIS A 413 -24.20 8.32 6.31
CA HIS A 413 -23.02 8.89 6.93
C HIS A 413 -22.63 10.28 6.39
N LEU A 414 -23.32 10.78 5.36
CA LEU A 414 -23.13 12.14 4.85
C LEU A 414 -23.90 13.15 5.72
N ASP A 415 -23.36 13.50 6.88
CA ASP A 415 -23.91 14.56 7.73
C ASP A 415 -23.83 15.94 7.05
N ARG A 416 -24.57 16.94 7.55
CA ARG A 416 -24.69 18.28 6.95
C ARG A 416 -23.37 19.04 6.69
N LEU A 417 -22.25 18.61 7.27
CA LEU A 417 -20.92 19.21 7.08
C LEU A 417 -19.98 18.28 6.30
N THR A 418 -20.46 17.13 5.84
CA THR A 418 -19.70 16.16 5.06
C THR A 418 -20.04 16.31 3.59
N PHE A 419 -19.01 16.59 2.80
CA PHE A 419 -19.05 16.78 1.37
C PHE A 419 -18.18 15.72 0.69
N VAL A 420 -18.54 15.36 -0.53
CA VAL A 420 -17.78 14.47 -1.40
C VAL A 420 -17.62 15.14 -2.75
N ALA A 421 -16.42 15.17 -3.28
CA ALA A 421 -16.15 15.59 -4.64
C ALA A 421 -15.22 14.61 -5.36
N GLY A 422 -15.19 14.61 -6.68
CA GLY A 422 -14.33 13.70 -7.44
C GLY A 422 -15.11 12.71 -8.30
N TYR A 423 -14.39 11.72 -8.82
CA TYR A 423 -14.94 10.74 -9.76
C TYR A 423 -15.98 9.83 -9.08
N GLY A 424 -15.77 9.44 -7.84
CA GLY A 424 -16.77 8.59 -7.19
C GLY A 424 -18.09 9.28 -6.85
N ALA A 425 -18.13 10.61 -6.80
CA ALA A 425 -19.37 11.35 -6.61
C ALA A 425 -20.35 11.20 -7.79
N TRP A 426 -19.88 10.86 -9.00
CA TRP A 426 -20.77 10.46 -10.11
C TRP A 426 -21.61 9.25 -9.69
N PHE A 427 -20.94 8.19 -9.21
CA PHE A 427 -21.59 6.96 -8.79
C PHE A 427 -22.48 7.17 -7.56
N GLY A 428 -21.97 7.90 -6.56
CA GLY A 428 -22.71 8.16 -5.33
C GLY A 428 -24.04 8.88 -5.56
N ARG A 429 -24.07 9.89 -6.45
CA ARG A 429 -25.31 10.57 -6.84
C ARG A 429 -26.23 9.68 -7.67
N ALA A 430 -25.67 8.99 -8.66
CA ALA A 430 -26.43 8.19 -9.61
C ALA A 430 -27.06 6.93 -8.97
N HIS A 431 -26.36 6.29 -8.03
CA HIS A 431 -26.70 4.95 -7.57
C HIS A 431 -26.87 4.81 -6.06
N LEU A 432 -26.26 5.70 -5.25
CA LEU A 432 -26.31 5.61 -3.79
C LEU A 432 -27.19 6.70 -3.16
N GLY A 433 -27.85 7.53 -3.97
CA GLY A 433 -28.74 8.59 -3.50
C GLY A 433 -28.01 9.69 -2.73
N TRP A 434 -26.73 9.93 -2.99
CA TRP A 434 -26.01 11.02 -2.33
C TRP A 434 -26.63 12.39 -2.68
N PRO A 435 -26.90 13.26 -1.70
CA PRO A 435 -27.50 14.56 -1.95
C PRO A 435 -26.65 15.42 -2.87
N ALA A 436 -27.27 16.08 -3.85
CA ALA A 436 -26.57 16.96 -4.79
C ALA A 436 -25.88 18.15 -4.11
N SER A 437 -26.37 18.59 -2.94
CA SER A 437 -25.76 19.61 -2.09
C SER A 437 -24.51 19.14 -1.34
N GLN A 438 -24.23 17.83 -1.34
CA GLN A 438 -23.13 17.20 -0.62
C GLN A 438 -22.23 16.34 -1.52
N ALA A 439 -22.63 16.08 -2.76
CA ALA A 439 -21.81 15.39 -3.75
C ALA A 439 -21.60 16.25 -5.01
N LEU A 440 -20.34 16.63 -5.27
CA LEU A 440 -19.92 17.34 -6.49
C LEU A 440 -19.13 16.39 -7.39
N PRO A 441 -19.74 15.88 -8.47
CA PRO A 441 -19.00 15.07 -9.40
C PRO A 441 -17.90 15.88 -10.11
N CYS A 442 -16.68 15.36 -10.07
CA CYS A 442 -15.54 15.96 -10.78
C CYS A 442 -14.81 14.89 -11.60
N PRO A 443 -14.27 15.24 -12.77
CA PRO A 443 -13.36 14.34 -13.48
C PRO A 443 -12.06 14.09 -12.69
N PRO A 444 -11.25 13.11 -13.11
CA PRO A 444 -9.84 13.08 -12.74
C PRO A 444 -9.17 14.42 -13.06
N VAL A 445 -8.20 14.81 -12.23
CA VAL A 445 -7.48 16.08 -12.33
C VAL A 445 -5.97 15.85 -12.39
N ALA A 446 -5.27 16.80 -13.00
CA ALA A 446 -3.83 16.86 -13.17
C ALA A 446 -3.16 17.60 -12.02
N ALA A 447 -1.98 17.11 -11.65
CA ALA A 447 -0.98 17.81 -10.86
C ALA A 447 -0.26 18.91 -11.68
N ALA A 448 -1.05 19.81 -12.28
CA ALA A 448 -0.56 20.72 -13.33
C ALA A 448 0.58 21.63 -12.85
N HIS A 449 0.55 22.05 -11.58
CA HIS A 449 1.54 22.96 -11.03
C HIS A 449 2.90 22.27 -10.82
N ALA A 450 2.91 21.10 -10.16
CA ALA A 450 4.13 20.31 -10.01
C ALA A 450 4.86 20.07 -11.34
N TYR A 451 4.11 19.89 -12.43
CA TYR A 451 4.70 19.60 -13.73
C TYR A 451 5.02 20.83 -14.57
N ALA A 452 4.30 21.94 -14.40
CA ALA A 452 4.57 23.17 -15.16
C ALA A 452 5.92 23.81 -14.79
N MET A 453 6.36 23.73 -13.54
CA MET A 453 7.61 24.34 -13.07
C MET A 453 8.88 23.74 -13.71
N ALA A 454 8.80 22.51 -14.22
CA ALA A 454 9.91 21.80 -14.83
C ALA A 454 9.92 21.84 -16.38
N ALA A 455 9.01 22.60 -16.99
CA ALA A 455 8.76 22.57 -18.44
C ALA A 455 9.88 23.21 -19.30
N ASP A 456 10.83 23.94 -18.72
CA ASP A 456 11.93 24.58 -19.46
C ASP A 456 13.28 23.86 -19.32
N ALA A 457 13.38 22.87 -18.41
CA ALA A 457 14.62 22.13 -18.22
C ALA A 457 15.00 21.32 -19.49
N PRO A 458 16.30 21.25 -19.86
CA PRO A 458 16.75 20.41 -20.97
C PRO A 458 16.49 18.94 -20.66
N VAL A 459 15.96 18.21 -21.64
CA VAL A 459 15.69 16.78 -21.49
C VAL A 459 17.00 15.98 -21.57
N ASP A 460 17.34 15.33 -20.46
CA ASP A 460 18.44 14.37 -20.35
C ASP A 460 18.31 13.28 -21.43
N PRO A 461 19.39 13.01 -22.22
CA PRO A 461 19.40 12.00 -23.27
C PRO A 461 18.88 10.62 -22.81
N ARG A 462 19.01 10.27 -21.53
CA ARG A 462 18.51 8.99 -21.00
C ARG A 462 17.00 8.87 -21.03
N TRP A 463 16.24 9.94 -21.25
CA TRP A 463 14.78 9.88 -21.37
C TRP A 463 14.28 9.92 -22.81
N ARG A 464 15.18 10.15 -23.79
CA ARG A 464 14.80 10.32 -25.18
C ARG A 464 14.38 9.00 -25.82
N CYS A 465 13.20 8.99 -26.41
CA CYS A 465 12.69 7.92 -27.26
C CYS A 465 11.59 8.42 -28.19
N ASP A 466 11.24 7.62 -29.20
CA ASP A 466 10.11 7.93 -30.07
C ASP A 466 8.79 7.65 -29.35
N ILE A 467 8.71 6.55 -28.61
CA ILE A 467 7.48 6.10 -27.94
C ILE A 467 7.78 5.68 -26.50
N ALA A 468 6.97 6.13 -25.54
CA ALA A 468 7.04 5.71 -24.15
C ALA A 468 5.68 5.28 -23.59
N PHE A 469 5.69 4.32 -22.68
CA PHE A 469 4.56 4.00 -21.80
C PHE A 469 5.02 3.97 -20.34
N ILE A 470 4.32 4.70 -19.47
CA ILE A 470 4.64 4.79 -18.04
C ILE A 470 3.53 4.12 -17.24
N SER A 471 3.80 2.93 -16.68
CA SER A 471 2.81 2.17 -15.91
C SER A 471 3.46 1.05 -15.09
N HIS A 472 2.89 0.74 -13.92
CA HIS A 472 3.28 -0.45 -13.14
C HIS A 472 2.53 -1.73 -13.56
N CYS A 473 1.80 -1.70 -14.68
CA CYS A 473 0.99 -2.82 -15.18
C CYS A 473 1.77 -3.86 -15.98
N SER A 474 2.93 -4.29 -15.46
CA SER A 474 3.80 -5.27 -16.12
C SER A 474 3.29 -6.70 -16.03
N GLU A 475 2.56 -7.10 -14.98
CA GLU A 475 2.01 -8.47 -14.85
C GLU A 475 1.22 -8.90 -16.12
N PRO A 476 1.57 -10.03 -16.76
CA PRO A 476 0.84 -10.54 -17.93
C PRO A 476 -0.64 -10.78 -17.61
N PRO A 477 -1.59 -10.60 -18.57
CA PRO A 477 -3.00 -10.87 -18.34
C PRO A 477 -3.27 -12.29 -17.81
N SER A 478 -2.57 -13.31 -18.31
CA SER A 478 -2.70 -14.69 -17.82
C SER A 478 -2.27 -14.86 -16.35
N ALA A 479 -1.15 -14.25 -15.96
CA ALA A 479 -0.68 -14.28 -14.58
C ALA A 479 -1.64 -13.54 -13.64
N MET A 480 -2.18 -12.39 -14.07
CA MET A 480 -3.20 -11.65 -13.33
C MET A 480 -4.49 -12.47 -13.17
N ARG A 481 -4.93 -13.16 -14.23
CA ARG A 481 -6.08 -14.08 -14.18
C ARG A 481 -5.86 -15.14 -13.11
N ASP A 482 -4.70 -15.80 -13.11
CA ASP A 482 -4.40 -16.90 -12.19
C ASP A 482 -4.29 -16.40 -10.74
N ARG A 483 -3.72 -15.21 -10.51
CA ARG A 483 -3.67 -14.56 -9.19
C ARG A 483 -5.07 -14.21 -8.67
N LEU A 484 -5.92 -13.62 -9.52
CA LEU A 484 -7.30 -13.31 -9.16
C LEU A 484 -8.14 -14.58 -8.98
N ALA A 485 -7.88 -15.64 -9.75
CA ALA A 485 -8.55 -16.93 -9.55
C ALA A 485 -8.32 -17.52 -8.15
N ALA A 486 -7.17 -17.24 -7.52
CA ALA A 486 -6.88 -17.69 -6.16
C ALA A 486 -7.84 -17.10 -5.11
N THR A 487 -8.44 -15.91 -5.35
CA THR A 487 -9.42 -15.33 -4.42
C THR A 487 -10.73 -16.12 -4.41
N PHE A 488 -11.05 -16.81 -5.50
CA PHE A 488 -12.25 -17.63 -5.65
C PHE A 488 -12.00 -19.12 -5.39
N ALA A 489 -10.77 -19.53 -5.07
CA ALA A 489 -10.38 -20.94 -4.95
C ALA A 489 -11.15 -21.69 -3.84
N VAL A 490 -11.60 -20.97 -2.81
CA VAL A 490 -12.44 -21.52 -1.72
C VAL A 490 -13.87 -21.84 -2.17
N HIS A 491 -14.32 -21.32 -3.32
CA HIS A 491 -15.65 -21.52 -3.88
C HIS A 491 -15.57 -22.10 -5.29
N PRO A 492 -15.54 -23.44 -5.45
CA PRO A 492 -15.30 -24.10 -6.73
C PRO A 492 -16.21 -23.65 -7.88
N VAL A 493 -17.49 -23.36 -7.58
CA VAL A 493 -18.43 -22.84 -8.59
C VAL A 493 -18.03 -21.45 -9.06
N LEU A 494 -17.71 -20.52 -8.15
CA LEU A 494 -17.28 -19.16 -8.51
C LEU A 494 -15.96 -19.18 -9.29
N LEU A 495 -15.02 -20.05 -8.90
CA LEU A 495 -13.78 -20.26 -9.64
C LEU A 495 -14.04 -20.71 -11.08
N ARG A 496 -14.99 -21.64 -11.31
CA ARG A 496 -15.36 -22.07 -12.66
C ARG A 496 -15.99 -20.95 -13.48
N ILE A 497 -16.92 -20.20 -12.89
CA ILE A 497 -17.57 -19.04 -13.53
C ILE A 497 -16.53 -17.99 -13.93
N TYR A 498 -15.65 -17.63 -12.98
CA TYR A 498 -14.57 -16.68 -13.22
C TYR A 498 -13.68 -17.13 -14.37
N ARG A 499 -13.21 -18.39 -14.35
CA ARG A 499 -12.37 -18.94 -15.42
C ARG A 499 -13.05 -18.89 -16.78
N ALA A 500 -14.29 -19.39 -16.89
CA ALA A 500 -15.05 -19.38 -18.13
C ALA A 500 -15.23 -17.96 -18.69
N ALA A 501 -15.64 -17.00 -17.85
CA ALA A 501 -15.75 -15.60 -18.26
C ALA A 501 -14.40 -15.02 -18.70
N THR A 502 -13.32 -15.30 -17.96
CA THR A 502 -12.00 -14.74 -18.25
C THR A 502 -11.34 -15.35 -19.49
N ASP A 503 -11.64 -16.61 -19.84
CA ASP A 503 -11.11 -17.26 -21.04
C ASP A 503 -11.67 -16.59 -22.30
N GLU A 504 -12.99 -16.38 -22.35
CA GLU A 504 -13.65 -15.63 -23.44
C GLU A 504 -13.18 -14.17 -23.50
N LEU A 505 -13.08 -13.52 -22.34
CA LEU A 505 -12.59 -12.14 -22.22
C LEU A 505 -11.19 -12.00 -22.82
N LEU A 506 -10.26 -12.88 -22.46
CA LEU A 506 -8.90 -12.84 -22.96
C LEU A 506 -8.83 -13.20 -24.45
N ALA A 507 -9.62 -14.17 -24.92
CA ALA A 507 -9.66 -14.55 -26.33
C ALA A 507 -10.10 -13.38 -27.22
N ARG A 508 -11.20 -12.70 -26.87
CA ARG A 508 -11.67 -11.51 -27.60
C ARG A 508 -10.72 -10.33 -27.47
N SER A 509 -10.14 -10.11 -26.29
CA SER A 509 -9.18 -9.00 -26.08
C SER A 509 -7.92 -9.18 -26.94
N ALA A 510 -7.46 -10.42 -27.14
CA ALA A 510 -6.36 -10.73 -28.05
C ALA A 510 -6.70 -10.41 -29.51
N ALA A 511 -7.98 -10.51 -29.88
CA ALA A 511 -8.52 -10.04 -31.16
C ALA A 511 -8.85 -8.54 -31.16
N TRP A 512 -8.24 -7.75 -30.27
CA TRP A 512 -8.42 -6.30 -30.16
C TRP A 512 -9.84 -5.86 -29.84
N HIS A 513 -10.65 -6.72 -29.22
CA HIS A 513 -11.92 -6.30 -28.64
C HIS A 513 -11.68 -5.30 -27.49
N ASN A 514 -12.61 -4.37 -27.33
CA ASN A 514 -12.71 -3.45 -26.20
C ASN A 514 -14.01 -3.78 -25.49
N TRP A 515 -13.92 -3.98 -24.19
CA TRP A 515 -15.07 -4.28 -23.35
C TRP A 515 -15.60 -3.02 -22.72
N VAL A 516 -16.92 -2.92 -22.65
CA VAL A 516 -17.57 -2.03 -21.70
C VAL A 516 -18.06 -2.81 -20.47
N PRO A 517 -18.16 -2.17 -19.28
CA PRO A 517 -18.61 -2.85 -18.06
C PRO A 517 -19.91 -3.65 -18.18
N SER A 518 -20.84 -3.20 -19.03
CA SER A 518 -22.10 -3.92 -19.29
C SER A 518 -21.89 -5.27 -19.99
N GLU A 519 -20.98 -5.34 -20.95
CA GLU A 519 -20.65 -6.57 -21.67
C GLU A 519 -19.94 -7.57 -20.75
N ILE A 520 -19.07 -7.07 -19.86
CA ILE A 520 -18.41 -7.90 -18.85
C ILE A 520 -19.43 -8.47 -17.86
N HIS A 521 -20.40 -7.66 -17.43
CA HIS A 521 -21.48 -8.14 -16.57
C HIS A 521 -22.29 -9.26 -17.25
N LEU A 522 -22.68 -9.06 -18.52
CA LEU A 522 -23.39 -10.08 -19.29
C LEU A 522 -22.55 -11.35 -19.47
N LEU A 523 -21.24 -11.21 -19.71
CA LEU A 523 -20.32 -12.33 -19.81
C LEU A 523 -20.25 -13.15 -18.51
N VAL A 524 -20.21 -12.47 -17.35
CA VAL A 524 -20.24 -13.13 -16.03
C VAL A 524 -21.57 -13.88 -15.81
N LEU A 525 -22.71 -13.28 -16.17
CA LEU A 525 -24.02 -13.93 -16.05
C LEU A 525 -24.15 -15.13 -16.99
N GLN A 526 -23.64 -15.03 -18.22
CA GLN A 526 -23.61 -16.13 -19.17
C GLN A 526 -22.75 -17.29 -18.65
N ALA A 527 -21.53 -17.01 -18.19
CA ALA A 527 -20.65 -18.01 -17.60
C ALA A 527 -21.28 -18.68 -16.36
N ALA A 528 -22.06 -17.93 -15.57
CA ALA A 528 -22.84 -18.49 -14.47
C ALA A 528 -23.91 -19.46 -14.94
N ALA A 529 -24.67 -19.10 -15.97
CA ALA A 529 -25.69 -19.96 -16.56
C ALA A 529 -25.10 -21.25 -17.15
N GLU A 530 -23.98 -21.16 -17.87
CA GLU A 530 -23.23 -22.31 -18.40
C GLU A 530 -22.70 -23.22 -17.28
N CYS A 531 -22.36 -22.66 -16.13
CA CYS A 531 -21.97 -23.39 -14.93
C CYS A 531 -23.16 -23.93 -14.10
N GLY A 532 -24.40 -23.74 -14.55
CA GLY A 532 -25.62 -24.13 -13.83
C GLY A 532 -25.85 -23.34 -12.54
N ALA A 533 -25.37 -22.10 -12.46
CA ALA A 533 -25.44 -21.24 -11.27
C ALA A 533 -26.28 -19.99 -11.51
N VAL A 534 -26.94 -19.52 -10.45
CA VAL A 534 -27.60 -18.21 -10.41
C VAL A 534 -26.86 -17.34 -9.40
N LEU A 535 -26.32 -16.21 -9.86
CA LEU A 535 -25.56 -15.30 -9.00
C LEU A 535 -26.49 -14.32 -8.29
N ARG A 536 -26.19 -14.03 -7.03
CA ARG A 536 -26.73 -12.86 -6.33
C ARG A 536 -25.95 -11.62 -6.77
N ASP A 537 -26.60 -10.46 -6.76
CA ASP A 537 -26.02 -9.22 -7.26
C ASP A 537 -24.64 -8.86 -6.65
N PRO A 538 -24.41 -8.98 -5.32
CA PRO A 538 -23.09 -8.68 -4.75
C PRO A 538 -21.97 -9.58 -5.28
N VAL A 539 -22.26 -10.87 -5.49
CA VAL A 539 -21.29 -11.85 -6.01
C VAL A 539 -21.03 -11.60 -7.50
N ALA A 540 -22.08 -11.31 -8.28
CA ALA A 540 -21.94 -10.94 -9.68
C ALA A 540 -21.10 -9.67 -9.85
N ARG A 541 -21.29 -8.69 -8.95
CA ARG A 541 -20.53 -7.44 -8.93
C ARG A 541 -19.05 -7.68 -8.62
N GLU A 542 -18.74 -8.52 -7.63
CA GLU A 542 -17.36 -8.87 -7.29
C GLU A 542 -16.63 -9.56 -8.46
N LEU A 543 -17.28 -10.55 -9.09
CA LEU A 543 -16.76 -11.21 -10.30
C LEU A 543 -16.58 -10.22 -11.45
N CYS A 544 -17.54 -9.33 -11.66
CA CYS A 544 -17.47 -8.28 -12.68
C CYS A 544 -16.27 -7.35 -12.45
N MET A 545 -16.03 -6.89 -11.22
CA MET A 545 -14.88 -6.04 -10.88
C MET A 545 -13.53 -6.75 -11.11
N ALA A 546 -13.45 -8.06 -10.82
CA ALA A 546 -12.28 -8.85 -11.14
C ALA A 546 -12.05 -8.96 -12.66
N CYS A 547 -13.11 -9.25 -13.42
CA CYS A 547 -13.06 -9.29 -14.89
C CYS A 547 -12.73 -7.94 -15.53
N MET A 548 -13.28 -6.82 -15.02
CA MET A 548 -12.96 -5.46 -15.48
C MET A 548 -11.47 -5.14 -15.30
N SER A 549 -10.90 -5.53 -14.16
CA SER A 549 -9.47 -5.33 -13.89
C SER A 549 -8.60 -6.13 -14.86
N LEU A 550 -9.02 -7.35 -15.20
CA LEU A 550 -8.35 -8.18 -16.21
C LEU A 550 -8.53 -7.63 -17.63
N SER A 551 -9.72 -7.13 -17.96
CA SER A 551 -10.03 -6.51 -19.25
C SER A 551 -9.12 -5.33 -19.55
N ASP A 552 -9.03 -4.37 -18.62
CA ASP A 552 -8.14 -3.22 -18.78
C ASP A 552 -6.67 -3.65 -18.92
N ARG A 553 -6.25 -4.73 -18.23
CA ARG A 553 -4.91 -5.30 -18.40
C ARG A 553 -4.71 -5.88 -19.81
N ALA A 554 -5.67 -6.66 -20.30
CA ALA A 554 -5.61 -7.25 -21.63
C ALA A 554 -5.66 -6.19 -22.75
N PHE A 555 -6.51 -5.17 -22.58
CA PHE A 555 -6.63 -4.00 -23.46
C PHE A 555 -5.29 -3.28 -23.63
N ARG A 556 -4.58 -3.03 -22.52
CA ARG A 556 -3.23 -2.45 -22.50
C ARG A 556 -2.23 -3.31 -23.25
N HIS A 557 -2.16 -4.59 -22.91
CA HIS A 557 -1.14 -5.50 -23.43
C HIS A 557 -1.30 -5.78 -24.93
N ALA A 558 -2.53 -5.89 -25.44
CA ALA A 558 -2.79 -5.99 -26.87
C ALA A 558 -2.27 -4.76 -27.64
N ALA A 559 -2.53 -3.56 -27.12
CA ALA A 559 -2.03 -2.32 -27.72
C ALA A 559 -0.50 -2.21 -27.66
N LEU A 560 0.11 -2.57 -26.52
CA LEU A 560 1.56 -2.57 -26.36
C LEU A 560 2.25 -3.55 -27.32
N ASP A 561 1.65 -4.71 -27.59
CA ASP A 561 2.19 -5.65 -28.56
C ASP A 561 2.15 -5.10 -30.00
N GLY A 562 1.06 -4.43 -30.37
CA GLY A 562 0.98 -3.71 -31.65
C GLY A 562 2.05 -2.62 -31.80
N VAL A 563 2.27 -1.83 -30.74
CA VAL A 563 3.34 -0.81 -30.72
C VAL A 563 4.72 -1.44 -30.78
N ALA A 564 4.97 -2.50 -30.02
CA ALA A 564 6.25 -3.21 -29.99
C ALA A 564 6.61 -3.78 -31.37
N ARG A 565 5.68 -4.48 -32.03
CA ARG A 565 5.86 -5.00 -33.40
C ARG A 565 6.11 -3.89 -34.41
N HIS A 566 5.46 -2.74 -34.25
CA HIS A 566 5.72 -1.59 -35.10
C HIS A 566 7.13 -1.02 -34.87
N ALA A 567 7.53 -0.83 -33.62
CA ALA A 567 8.86 -0.34 -33.26
C ALA A 567 9.98 -1.27 -33.78
N GLU A 568 9.81 -2.59 -33.63
CA GLU A 568 10.73 -3.60 -34.15
C GLU A 568 10.89 -3.52 -35.69
N ARG A 569 9.79 -3.34 -36.42
CA ARG A 569 9.81 -3.27 -37.90
C ARG A 569 10.36 -1.95 -38.44
N SER A 570 10.10 -0.85 -37.75
CA SER A 570 10.44 0.52 -38.19
C SER A 570 11.78 1.02 -37.65
N GLY A 571 12.37 0.31 -36.68
CA GLY A 571 13.56 0.75 -35.95
C GLY A 571 13.30 1.91 -34.99
N ARG A 572 12.03 2.22 -34.67
CA ARG A 572 11.67 3.27 -33.72
C ARG A 572 12.04 2.85 -32.30
N SER A 573 12.48 3.81 -31.50
CA SER A 573 12.82 3.57 -30.10
C SER A 573 11.57 3.53 -29.22
N PHE A 574 11.34 2.39 -28.56
CA PHE A 574 10.20 2.18 -27.66
C PHE A 574 10.67 1.84 -26.24
N ARG A 575 10.06 2.49 -25.24
CA ARG A 575 10.43 2.34 -23.83
C ARG A 575 9.23 2.14 -22.91
N LEU A 576 9.38 1.23 -21.96
CA LEU A 576 8.40 0.91 -20.93
C LEU A 576 8.97 1.25 -19.56
N TYR A 577 8.36 2.22 -18.89
CA TYR A 577 8.74 2.65 -17.56
C TYR A 577 7.78 2.07 -16.52
N GLY A 578 8.32 1.51 -15.44
CA GLY A 578 7.54 0.92 -14.36
C GLY A 578 8.19 -0.33 -13.76
N ASN A 579 7.52 -0.90 -12.76
CA ASN A 579 8.05 -2.03 -12.01
C ASN A 579 7.78 -3.34 -12.76
N GLY A 580 8.80 -4.20 -12.89
CA GLY A 580 8.68 -5.56 -13.39
C GLY A 580 8.61 -5.72 -14.91
N TRP A 581 8.72 -4.64 -15.70
CA TRP A 581 8.79 -4.75 -17.16
C TRP A 581 10.00 -5.55 -17.63
N ASP A 582 11.12 -5.45 -16.91
CA ASP A 582 12.37 -6.19 -17.10
C ASP A 582 12.20 -7.72 -17.01
N ARG A 583 11.12 -8.18 -16.38
CA ARG A 583 10.79 -9.60 -16.22
C ARG A 583 9.62 -10.04 -17.10
N HIS A 584 9.04 -9.13 -17.88
CA HIS A 584 7.89 -9.45 -18.69
C HIS A 584 8.29 -10.31 -19.90
N PRO A 585 7.64 -11.46 -20.16
CA PRO A 585 8.07 -12.39 -21.21
C PRO A 585 8.17 -11.77 -22.62
N ARG A 586 7.22 -10.90 -22.97
CA ARG A 586 7.18 -10.22 -24.29
C ARG A 586 7.89 -8.87 -24.32
N PHE A 587 7.94 -8.18 -23.17
CA PHE A 587 8.21 -6.74 -23.13
C PHE A 587 9.50 -6.36 -22.40
N ALA A 588 10.22 -7.32 -21.81
CA ALA A 588 11.52 -7.10 -21.20
C ALA A 588 12.52 -6.34 -22.09
N PRO A 589 12.61 -6.57 -23.42
CA PRO A 589 13.52 -5.82 -24.28
C PRO A 589 13.28 -4.31 -24.33
N PHE A 590 12.08 -3.83 -23.98
CA PHE A 590 11.71 -2.41 -23.98
C PHE A 590 11.75 -1.78 -22.58
N ALA A 591 12.07 -2.56 -21.54
CA ALA A 591 12.05 -2.07 -20.16
C ALA A 591 13.12 -0.99 -19.93
N ALA A 592 12.71 0.14 -19.36
CA ALA A 592 13.56 1.32 -19.12
C ALA A 592 13.63 1.73 -17.63
N GLY A 593 13.30 0.79 -16.73
CA GLY A 593 13.33 1.01 -15.28
C GLY A 593 12.12 1.77 -14.74
N ARG A 594 12.17 2.12 -13.45
CA ARG A 594 11.11 2.88 -12.78
C ARG A 594 11.31 4.38 -13.01
N VAL A 595 10.20 5.09 -13.15
CA VAL A 595 10.14 6.57 -13.13
C VAL A 595 9.51 7.00 -11.81
N ALA A 596 10.19 7.89 -11.07
CA ALA A 596 9.61 8.52 -9.89
C ALA A 596 8.58 9.60 -10.28
N PHE A 597 7.64 9.89 -9.38
CA PHE A 597 6.75 11.05 -9.51
C PHE A 597 7.57 12.36 -9.44
N GLY A 598 7.11 13.42 -10.09
CA GLY A 598 7.81 14.71 -10.15
C GLY A 598 8.75 14.83 -11.34
N ASP A 599 9.97 15.31 -11.12
CA ASP A 599 10.91 15.69 -12.18
C ASP A 599 11.24 14.56 -13.16
N GLU A 600 11.42 13.32 -12.67
CA GLU A 600 11.68 12.17 -13.55
C GLU A 600 10.48 11.87 -14.45
N PHE A 601 9.26 11.97 -13.93
CA PHE A 601 8.04 11.81 -14.72
C PHE A 601 7.92 12.89 -15.79
N VAL A 602 8.19 14.16 -15.45
CA VAL A 602 8.21 15.25 -16.43
C VAL A 602 9.26 15.00 -17.52
N ALA A 603 10.47 14.63 -17.11
CA ALA A 603 11.56 14.35 -18.05
C ALA A 603 11.25 13.17 -18.97
N ALA A 604 10.65 12.09 -18.45
CA ALA A 604 10.20 10.96 -19.24
C ALA A 604 9.11 11.35 -20.24
N CYS A 605 8.09 12.10 -19.81
CA CYS A 605 7.01 12.55 -20.67
C CYS A 605 7.47 13.48 -21.79
N ARG A 606 8.42 14.38 -21.51
CA ARG A 606 9.01 15.31 -22.48
C ARG A 606 10.06 14.67 -23.38
N GLY A 607 10.76 13.64 -22.88
CA GLY A 607 11.76 12.91 -23.65
C GLY A 607 11.18 11.97 -24.68
N ALA A 608 9.96 11.49 -24.47
CA ALA A 608 9.22 10.75 -25.47
C ALA A 608 8.60 11.69 -26.51
N LYS A 609 8.74 11.38 -27.80
CA LYS A 609 7.96 12.09 -28.84
C LYS A 609 6.47 11.77 -28.74
N LEU A 610 6.12 10.54 -28.35
CA LEU A 610 4.77 10.08 -28.10
C LEU A 610 4.70 9.29 -26.78
N ASN A 611 3.76 9.67 -25.92
CA ASN A 611 3.40 8.95 -24.71
C ASN A 611 2.13 8.13 -24.96
N LEU A 612 2.09 6.89 -24.46
CA LEU A 612 0.92 6.05 -24.61
C LEU A 612 -0.06 6.24 -23.43
N GLN A 613 -1.33 6.46 -23.72
CA GLN A 613 -2.43 6.35 -22.78
C GLN A 613 -3.30 5.17 -23.22
N LEU A 614 -3.27 4.07 -22.48
CA LEU A 614 -3.88 2.79 -22.88
C LEU A 614 -4.91 2.29 -21.87
N ILE A 615 -5.78 3.16 -21.38
CA ILE A 615 -6.76 2.81 -20.35
C ILE A 615 -8.11 2.57 -20.99
N GLU A 616 -8.77 1.46 -20.65
CA GLU A 616 -10.04 1.07 -21.26
C GLU A 616 -11.19 2.03 -20.92
N GLY A 617 -11.09 2.73 -19.79
CA GLY A 617 -12.03 3.76 -19.34
C GLY A 617 -11.93 5.12 -20.05
N GLY A 618 -11.08 5.25 -21.08
CA GLY A 618 -11.00 6.44 -21.93
C GLY A 618 -9.80 7.36 -21.67
N PHE A 619 -9.77 8.48 -22.39
CA PHE A 619 -8.61 9.38 -22.41
C PHE A 619 -8.53 10.32 -21.21
N ILE A 620 -9.66 10.76 -20.63
CA ILE A 620 -9.67 11.67 -19.47
C ILE A 620 -9.33 10.89 -18.20
N HIS A 621 -8.04 10.81 -17.89
CA HIS A 621 -7.51 10.04 -16.78
C HIS A 621 -6.32 10.78 -16.17
N SER A 622 -6.06 10.59 -14.87
CA SER A 622 -4.98 11.30 -14.17
C SER A 622 -3.64 11.24 -14.90
N ARG A 623 -3.22 10.05 -15.36
CA ARG A 623 -1.94 9.89 -16.08
C ARG A 623 -1.82 10.67 -17.39
N SER A 624 -2.83 10.69 -18.25
CA SER A 624 -2.79 11.45 -19.50
C SER A 624 -2.85 12.94 -19.22
N LEU A 625 -3.68 13.36 -18.26
CA LEU A 625 -3.79 14.77 -17.85
C LEU A 625 -2.47 15.27 -17.23
N ASP A 626 -1.84 14.47 -16.37
CA ASP A 626 -0.52 14.72 -15.78
C ASP A 626 0.56 14.84 -16.86
N GLY A 627 0.62 13.90 -17.80
CA GLY A 627 1.62 13.94 -18.87
C GLY A 627 1.38 15.11 -19.84
N LEU A 628 0.13 15.46 -20.13
CA LEU A 628 -0.21 16.65 -20.92
C LEU A 628 0.25 17.92 -20.20
N ALA A 629 0.00 18.04 -18.90
CA ALA A 629 0.46 19.16 -18.10
C ALA A 629 2.01 19.26 -18.10
N ALA A 630 2.70 18.11 -18.07
CA ALA A 630 4.15 18.00 -18.22
C ALA A 630 4.68 18.32 -19.64
N GLY A 631 3.80 18.57 -20.62
CA GLY A 631 4.19 18.90 -21.99
C GLY A 631 4.43 17.70 -22.90
N GLY A 632 3.98 16.50 -22.51
CA GLY A 632 4.02 15.31 -23.35
C GLY A 632 2.96 15.34 -24.46
N ALA A 633 3.30 14.82 -25.63
CA ALA A 633 2.32 14.48 -26.67
C ALA A 633 1.84 13.04 -26.46
N PHE A 634 0.57 12.76 -26.77
CA PHE A 634 -0.04 11.45 -26.50
C PHE A 634 -0.53 10.73 -27.76
N LEU A 635 -0.53 9.41 -27.67
CA LEU A 635 -1.22 8.47 -28.54
C LEU A 635 -2.10 7.59 -27.65
N THR A 636 -3.34 7.34 -28.06
CA THR A 636 -4.29 6.53 -27.30
C THR A 636 -4.95 5.46 -28.16
N ARG A 637 -5.38 4.37 -27.55
CA ARG A 637 -6.26 3.41 -28.21
C ARG A 637 -7.70 3.89 -28.07
N THR A 638 -8.45 3.92 -29.16
CA THR A 638 -9.87 4.26 -29.14
C THR A 638 -10.60 3.28 -28.21
N THR A 639 -11.36 3.82 -27.27
CA THR A 639 -12.21 3.02 -26.41
C THR A 639 -13.64 3.04 -26.92
N ARG A 640 -14.39 1.94 -26.76
CA ARG A 640 -15.84 2.00 -27.07
C ARG A 640 -16.55 2.90 -26.08
N TYR A 641 -16.02 3.06 -24.87
CA TYR A 641 -16.53 4.02 -23.90
C TYR A 641 -16.62 5.45 -24.49
N ASP A 642 -15.53 5.93 -25.10
CA ASP A 642 -15.50 7.26 -25.73
C ASP A 642 -16.48 7.35 -26.92
N LEU A 643 -16.64 6.27 -27.69
CA LEU A 643 -17.54 6.22 -28.85
C LEU A 643 -19.02 6.13 -28.48
N LEU A 644 -19.35 5.44 -27.38
CA LEU A 644 -20.74 5.20 -26.96
C LEU A 644 -21.35 6.41 -26.25
N ARG A 645 -20.51 7.22 -25.62
CA ARG A 645 -20.95 8.35 -24.81
C ARG A 645 -21.87 9.34 -25.56
N PRO A 646 -21.60 9.78 -26.80
CA PRO A 646 -22.53 10.64 -27.54
C PRO A 646 -23.89 9.97 -27.80
N HIS A 647 -23.94 8.64 -27.94
CA HIS A 647 -25.19 7.89 -28.11
C HIS A 647 -25.97 7.84 -26.80
N LEU A 648 -25.28 7.52 -25.70
CA LEU A 648 -25.88 7.47 -24.36
C LEU A 648 -26.36 8.85 -23.90
N LYS A 649 -25.62 9.92 -24.19
CA LYS A 649 -26.06 11.29 -23.90
C LYS A 649 -27.33 11.65 -24.69
N ARG A 650 -27.37 11.36 -26.00
CA ARG A 650 -28.57 11.59 -26.83
C ARG A 650 -29.79 10.84 -26.29
N LEU A 651 -29.59 9.59 -25.85
CA LEU A 651 -30.65 8.81 -25.23
C LEU A 651 -31.11 9.43 -23.90
N ALA A 652 -30.18 9.86 -23.04
CA ALA A 652 -30.51 10.52 -21.78
C ALA A 652 -31.28 11.83 -22.00
N ASP A 653 -30.84 12.67 -22.93
CA ASP A 653 -31.50 13.93 -23.28
C ASP A 653 -32.92 13.65 -23.83
N ALA A 654 -33.08 12.64 -24.69
CA ALA A 654 -34.37 12.25 -25.25
C ALA A 654 -35.33 11.70 -24.18
N LEU A 655 -34.83 10.88 -23.25
CA LEU A 655 -35.60 10.38 -22.11
C LEU A 655 -36.08 11.53 -21.21
N ALA A 656 -35.16 12.43 -20.84
CA ALA A 656 -35.46 13.59 -20.00
C ALA A 656 -36.51 14.51 -20.65
N ALA A 657 -36.40 14.78 -21.95
CA ALA A 657 -37.36 15.58 -22.71
C ALA A 657 -38.78 14.96 -22.74
N ASN A 658 -38.90 13.65 -22.51
CA ASN A 658 -40.16 12.92 -22.47
C ASN A 658 -40.60 12.57 -21.04
N GLY A 659 -39.99 13.16 -20.01
CA GLY A 659 -40.34 12.90 -18.60
C GLY A 659 -40.05 11.46 -18.16
N ARG A 660 -39.07 10.80 -18.80
CA ARG A 660 -38.62 9.44 -18.48
C ARG A 660 -37.27 9.49 -17.78
N GLY A 661 -37.09 8.61 -16.80
CA GLY A 661 -35.83 8.44 -16.06
C GLY A 661 -35.11 7.11 -16.32
N SER A 662 -35.70 6.22 -17.12
CA SER A 662 -35.17 4.88 -17.37
C SER A 662 -35.69 4.30 -18.69
N VAL A 663 -34.86 3.47 -19.32
CA VAL A 663 -35.16 2.67 -20.52
C VAL A 663 -36.22 1.61 -20.24
N ARG A 664 -36.38 1.15 -19.00
CA ARG A 664 -37.47 0.23 -18.63
C ARG A 664 -38.84 0.90 -18.70
N GLN A 665 -38.89 2.23 -18.66
CA GLN A 665 -40.12 3.00 -18.81
C GLN A 665 -40.52 3.19 -20.28
N LEU A 666 -39.68 2.72 -21.21
CA LEU A 666 -39.95 2.82 -22.64
C LEU A 666 -41.16 1.97 -23.01
N ARG A 667 -42.15 2.58 -23.67
CA ARG A 667 -43.27 1.87 -24.28
C ARG A 667 -43.01 1.64 -25.77
N ALA A 668 -43.71 0.68 -26.36
CA ALA A 668 -43.58 0.38 -27.79
C ALA A 668 -44.06 1.52 -28.71
N ASP A 669 -44.85 2.47 -28.20
CA ASP A 669 -45.50 3.58 -28.91
C ASP A 669 -44.81 4.95 -28.71
N GLU A 670 -43.53 4.96 -28.34
CA GLU A 670 -42.83 6.18 -27.94
C GLU A 670 -42.44 7.16 -29.06
N ALA A 671 -42.13 8.39 -28.63
CA ALA A 671 -41.66 9.47 -29.47
C ALA A 671 -40.50 9.01 -30.40
N PRO A 672 -40.55 9.34 -31.71
CA PRO A 672 -39.56 8.90 -32.70
C PRO A 672 -38.11 9.18 -32.32
N GLN A 673 -37.85 10.24 -31.56
CA GLN A 673 -36.52 10.64 -31.11
C GLN A 673 -35.89 9.63 -30.14
N VAL A 674 -36.70 9.06 -29.23
CA VAL A 674 -36.23 8.05 -28.27
C VAL A 674 -35.95 6.74 -29.00
N GLN A 675 -36.84 6.34 -29.91
CA GLN A 675 -36.64 5.15 -30.75
C GLN A 675 -35.39 5.27 -31.63
N ALA A 676 -35.13 6.44 -32.22
CA ALA A 676 -33.92 6.71 -32.99
C ALA A 676 -32.65 6.63 -32.12
N ALA A 677 -32.67 7.18 -30.90
CA ALA A 677 -31.55 7.11 -29.96
C ALA A 677 -31.28 5.66 -29.51
N VAL A 678 -32.32 4.89 -29.19
CA VAL A 678 -32.25 3.47 -28.84
C VAL A 678 -31.70 2.65 -30.02
N ALA A 679 -32.18 2.88 -31.24
CA ALA A 679 -31.71 2.19 -32.43
C ALA A 679 -30.22 2.49 -32.71
N ALA A 680 -29.82 3.76 -32.59
CA ALA A 680 -28.43 4.17 -32.75
C ALA A 680 -27.49 3.60 -31.68
N LEU A 681 -28.01 3.27 -30.51
CA LEU A 681 -27.24 2.64 -29.44
C LEU A 681 -27.18 1.12 -29.61
N ARG A 682 -28.28 0.48 -30.03
CA ARG A 682 -28.32 -0.96 -30.41
C ARG A 682 -27.36 -1.29 -31.55
N SER A 683 -27.18 -0.40 -32.52
CA SER A 683 -26.21 -0.62 -33.59
C SER A 683 -24.76 -0.48 -33.13
N ALA A 684 -24.51 0.19 -32.00
CA ALA A 684 -23.18 0.45 -31.46
C ALA A 684 -22.76 -0.53 -30.34
N LEU A 685 -23.72 -1.18 -29.67
CA LEU A 685 -23.47 -1.98 -28.48
C LEU A 685 -24.46 -3.15 -28.34
N GLU A 686 -23.96 -4.29 -27.86
CA GLU A 686 -24.80 -5.33 -27.27
C GLU A 686 -25.10 -4.95 -25.82
N TRP A 687 -26.38 -4.76 -25.47
CA TRP A 687 -26.75 -4.26 -24.14
C TRP A 687 -27.99 -4.94 -23.56
N SER A 688 -28.03 -4.96 -22.23
CA SER A 688 -29.26 -5.19 -21.47
C SER A 688 -29.83 -3.85 -20.96
N PRO A 689 -31.16 -3.70 -20.84
CA PRO A 689 -31.78 -2.48 -20.33
C PRO A 689 -31.19 -2.01 -19.00
N ASP A 690 -30.84 -2.95 -18.13
CA ASP A 690 -30.28 -2.68 -16.80
C ASP A 690 -28.90 -2.02 -16.88
N ALA A 691 -28.08 -2.47 -17.84
CA ALA A 691 -26.77 -1.90 -18.05
C ALA A 691 -26.86 -0.49 -18.64
N ILE A 692 -27.84 -0.23 -19.51
CA ILE A 692 -28.07 1.14 -20.00
C ILE A 692 -28.60 2.04 -18.90
N ASP A 693 -29.58 1.59 -18.11
CA ASP A 693 -30.12 2.37 -17.00
C ASP A 693 -29.05 2.73 -15.98
N PHE A 694 -28.07 1.86 -15.78
CA PHE A 694 -26.88 2.18 -15.01
C PHE A 694 -26.13 3.39 -15.61
N TRP A 695 -25.78 3.31 -16.89
CA TRP A 695 -25.03 4.35 -17.60
C TRP A 695 -25.77 5.68 -17.77
N LEU A 696 -27.09 5.65 -17.98
CA LEU A 696 -27.88 6.86 -18.16
C LEU A 696 -27.91 7.76 -16.93
N LYS A 697 -27.64 7.21 -15.74
CA LYS A 697 -27.58 7.99 -14.51
C LYS A 697 -26.23 8.65 -14.29
N THR A 698 -25.15 8.11 -14.86
CA THR A 698 -23.77 8.62 -14.69
C THR A 698 -23.31 9.50 -15.85
N ILE A 699 -23.64 9.13 -17.09
CA ILE A 699 -23.13 9.79 -18.31
C ILE A 699 -23.51 11.26 -18.46
N PRO A 700 -24.76 11.71 -18.16
CA PRO A 700 -25.13 13.12 -18.30
C PRO A 700 -24.29 14.04 -17.43
N LEU A 701 -23.73 13.45 -16.38
CA LEU A 701 -22.94 14.14 -15.42
C LEU A 701 -21.49 14.23 -15.99
N GLU A 702 -20.88 13.14 -16.44
CA GLU A 702 -19.46 13.10 -16.78
C GLU A 702 -19.05 13.98 -18.02
N PRO A 703 -17.80 14.45 -18.11
CA PRO A 703 -17.32 15.28 -19.24
C PRO A 703 -17.03 14.52 -20.54
N ASP A 704 -17.57 14.99 -21.67
CA ASP A 704 -17.31 14.42 -23.01
C ASP A 704 -15.89 14.71 -23.52
N ALA A 705 -15.04 13.68 -23.52
CA ALA A 705 -13.65 13.76 -23.96
C ALA A 705 -13.51 14.27 -25.40
N LEU A 706 -14.40 13.86 -26.32
CA LEU A 706 -14.35 14.27 -27.72
C LEU A 706 -14.73 15.75 -27.87
N ALA A 707 -15.72 16.21 -27.09
CA ALA A 707 -16.10 17.61 -27.08
C ALA A 707 -15.01 18.51 -26.46
N LEU A 708 -14.31 18.01 -25.44
CA LEU A 708 -13.30 18.78 -24.70
C LEU A 708 -11.91 18.74 -25.36
N MET A 709 -11.60 17.68 -26.11
CA MET A 709 -10.32 17.49 -26.78
C MET A 709 -10.55 17.18 -28.27
N PRO A 710 -10.79 18.20 -29.12
CA PRO A 710 -11.11 18.00 -30.53
C PRO A 710 -10.04 17.25 -31.32
N ASP A 711 -8.79 17.28 -30.86
CA ASP A 711 -7.66 16.55 -31.47
C ASP A 711 -7.64 15.05 -31.09
N LEU A 712 -8.50 14.58 -30.18
CA LEU A 712 -8.50 13.19 -29.71
C LEU A 712 -8.62 12.15 -30.84
N PRO A 713 -9.51 12.30 -31.86
CA PRO A 713 -9.55 11.39 -33.00
C PRO A 713 -8.23 11.33 -33.79
N ARG A 714 -7.46 12.43 -33.80
CA ARG A 714 -6.16 12.50 -34.50
C ARG A 714 -5.05 11.77 -33.74
N ILE A 715 -5.21 11.49 -32.46
CA ILE A 715 -4.21 10.72 -31.69
C ILE A 715 -4.69 9.31 -31.34
N SER A 716 -5.82 8.89 -31.92
CA SER A 716 -6.45 7.62 -31.59
C SER A 716 -6.21 6.56 -32.66
N PHE A 717 -6.03 5.31 -32.24
CA PHE A 717 -6.02 4.13 -33.13
C PHE A 717 -6.96 3.06 -32.60
N ALA A 718 -7.67 2.35 -33.47
CA ALA A 718 -8.65 1.33 -33.10
C ALA A 718 -8.13 -0.11 -33.30
N SER A 719 -7.09 -0.31 -34.10
CA SER A 719 -6.59 -1.65 -34.45
C SER A 719 -5.08 -1.72 -34.63
N GLU A 720 -4.54 -2.94 -34.66
CA GLU A 720 -3.13 -3.20 -34.97
C GLU A 720 -2.71 -2.62 -36.33
N ALA A 721 -3.58 -2.68 -37.35
CA ALA A 721 -3.27 -2.14 -38.67
C ALA A 721 -3.11 -0.60 -38.64
N GLN A 722 -3.84 0.09 -37.75
CA GLN A 722 -3.82 1.53 -37.65
C GLN A 722 -2.66 2.06 -36.80
N VAL A 723 -2.20 1.31 -35.79
CA VAL A 723 -1.23 1.82 -34.79
C VAL A 723 0.03 2.37 -35.45
N GLY A 724 0.61 1.64 -36.41
CA GLY A 724 1.80 2.08 -37.13
C GLY A 724 1.56 3.31 -38.02
N ALA A 725 0.43 3.36 -38.71
CA ALA A 725 0.09 4.50 -39.58
C ALA A 725 -0.10 5.80 -38.78
N VAL A 726 -0.76 5.71 -37.61
CA VAL A 726 -0.96 6.87 -36.73
C VAL A 726 0.37 7.31 -36.10
N ILE A 727 1.19 6.37 -35.64
CA ILE A 727 2.53 6.67 -35.11
C ILE A 727 3.36 7.39 -36.16
N GLU A 728 3.48 6.83 -37.37
CA GLU A 728 4.34 7.40 -38.40
C GLU A 728 3.89 8.80 -38.82
N ARG A 729 2.58 9.03 -38.98
CA ARG A 729 2.04 10.38 -39.25
C ARG A 729 2.44 11.38 -38.17
N LEU A 730 2.23 11.03 -36.90
CA LEU A 730 2.54 11.92 -35.78
C LEU A 730 4.05 12.13 -35.59
N LEU A 731 4.88 11.17 -35.98
CA LEU A 731 6.34 11.28 -35.92
C LEU A 731 6.93 12.02 -37.13
N SER A 732 6.26 12.02 -38.28
CA SER A 732 6.68 12.80 -39.46
C SER A 732 6.32 14.27 -39.39
N GLU A 733 5.29 14.63 -38.63
CA GLU A 733 4.72 15.98 -38.54
C GLU A 733 5.04 16.64 -37.18
N ASP A 734 6.33 16.88 -36.90
CA ASP A 734 6.82 17.35 -35.60
C ASP A 734 6.13 18.62 -35.08
N ASP A 735 5.89 19.61 -35.96
CA ASP A 735 5.27 20.88 -35.58
C ASP A 735 3.78 20.75 -35.32
N ASP A 736 3.06 19.98 -36.15
CA ASP A 736 1.63 19.69 -35.92
C ASP A 736 1.44 18.91 -34.62
N ARG A 737 2.29 17.89 -34.36
CA ARG A 737 2.27 17.13 -33.10
C ARG A 737 2.47 18.04 -31.90
N ARG A 738 3.45 18.95 -31.95
CA ARG A 738 3.71 19.90 -30.86
C ARG A 738 2.55 20.88 -30.67
N ALA A 739 1.99 21.42 -31.74
CA ALA A 739 0.85 22.33 -31.68
C ALA A 739 -0.39 21.65 -31.08
N MET A 740 -0.65 20.40 -31.47
CA MET A 740 -1.72 19.57 -30.92
C MET A 740 -1.52 19.30 -29.42
N ALA A 741 -0.33 18.85 -29.02
CA ALA A 741 -0.01 18.62 -27.61
C ALA A 741 -0.16 19.90 -26.78
N ALA A 742 0.22 21.06 -27.31
CA ALA A 742 0.04 22.35 -26.65
C ALA A 742 -1.44 22.70 -26.44
N ARG A 743 -2.31 22.50 -27.45
CA ARG A 743 -3.76 22.71 -27.30
C ARG A 743 -4.37 21.78 -26.24
N MET A 744 -4.04 20.48 -26.29
CA MET A 744 -4.52 19.50 -25.32
C MET A 744 -4.00 19.80 -23.90
N ARG A 745 -2.76 20.28 -23.77
CA ARG A 745 -2.18 20.76 -22.51
C ARG A 745 -2.95 21.95 -21.95
N SER A 746 -3.32 22.93 -22.78
CA SER A 746 -4.14 24.07 -22.35
C SER A 746 -5.45 23.58 -21.73
N VAL A 747 -6.15 22.67 -22.42
CA VAL A 747 -7.39 22.06 -21.90
C VAL A 747 -7.16 21.35 -20.57
N ALA A 748 -6.09 20.54 -20.45
CA ALA A 748 -5.76 19.83 -19.22
C ALA A 748 -5.53 20.80 -18.04
N ILE A 749 -4.79 21.88 -18.26
CA ILE A 749 -4.48 22.88 -17.22
C ILE A 749 -5.72 23.70 -16.86
N GLU A 750 -6.46 24.19 -17.84
CA GLU A 750 -7.58 25.10 -17.64
C GLU A 750 -8.83 24.42 -17.09
N ARG A 751 -9.05 23.14 -17.43
CA ARG A 751 -10.31 22.45 -17.11
C ARG A 751 -10.15 21.27 -16.16
N PHE A 752 -8.96 20.70 -16.07
CA PHE A 752 -8.72 19.47 -15.35
C PHE A 752 -7.54 19.61 -14.37
N SER A 753 -7.25 20.79 -13.85
CA SER A 753 -6.24 20.97 -12.79
C SER A 753 -6.90 21.11 -11.43
N TYR A 754 -6.11 20.88 -10.37
CA TYR A 754 -6.55 21.22 -9.01
C TYR A 754 -6.90 22.71 -8.88
N ASP A 755 -6.17 23.60 -9.54
CA ASP A 755 -6.48 25.04 -9.58
C ASP A 755 -7.86 25.33 -10.20
N ALA A 756 -8.17 24.70 -11.32
CA ALA A 756 -9.45 24.87 -12.02
C ALA A 756 -10.64 24.44 -11.15
N HIS A 757 -10.48 23.35 -10.39
CA HIS A 757 -11.55 22.80 -9.57
C HIS A 757 -11.62 23.38 -8.16
N TRP A 758 -10.53 23.91 -7.59
CA TRP A 758 -10.54 24.40 -6.21
C TRP A 758 -11.60 25.47 -5.97
N ARG A 759 -11.76 26.42 -6.90
CA ARG A 759 -12.80 27.45 -6.79
C ARG A 759 -14.20 26.82 -6.76
N GLN A 760 -14.47 25.90 -7.68
CA GLN A 760 -15.75 25.19 -7.76
C GLN A 760 -16.03 24.40 -6.48
N LEU A 761 -15.01 23.76 -5.90
CA LEU A 761 -15.12 23.02 -4.64
C LEU A 761 -15.54 23.92 -3.48
N ILE A 762 -14.93 25.10 -3.34
CA ILE A 762 -15.23 26.01 -2.23
C ILE A 762 -16.59 26.67 -2.40
N GLU A 763 -16.96 27.07 -3.62
CA GLU A 763 -18.31 27.56 -3.93
C GLU A 763 -19.36 26.50 -3.62
N PHE A 764 -19.12 25.26 -4.06
CA PHE A 764 -19.99 24.12 -3.77
C PHE A 764 -20.18 23.87 -2.28
N ILE A 765 -19.11 23.87 -1.49
CA ILE A 765 -19.19 23.74 -0.03
C ILE A 765 -19.98 24.90 0.57
N SER A 766 -19.69 26.13 0.15
CA SER A 766 -20.41 27.34 0.61
C SER A 766 -21.91 27.25 0.33
N ASP A 767 -22.30 26.75 -0.84
CA ASP A 767 -23.71 26.59 -1.22
C ASP A 767 -24.38 25.44 -0.47
N GLY A 768 -23.71 24.31 -0.30
CA GLY A 768 -24.23 23.20 0.51
C GLY A 768 -24.46 23.61 1.98
N LEU A 769 -23.60 24.47 2.54
CA LEU A 769 -23.79 25.06 3.86
C LEU A 769 -25.04 25.97 3.94
N ARG A 770 -25.49 26.57 2.83
CA ARG A 770 -26.71 27.39 2.77
C ARG A 770 -27.97 26.54 2.71
N CYS A 771 -27.96 25.43 1.97
CA CYS A 771 -29.13 24.58 1.78
C CYS A 771 -29.46 23.75 3.04
N GLY A 772 -28.48 23.46 3.89
CA GLY A 772 -28.67 22.64 5.09
C GLY A 772 -29.52 23.27 6.21
N SER A 773 -29.88 24.56 6.12
CA SER A 773 -30.69 25.25 7.13
C SER A 773 -32.21 25.13 6.94
N SER A 774 -32.68 24.72 5.76
CA SER A 774 -34.10 24.45 5.50
C SER A 774 -34.42 22.97 5.74
N SER A 775 -35.39 22.68 6.60
CA SER A 775 -35.87 21.34 6.91
C SER A 775 -36.19 20.54 5.65
N ARG A 776 -35.82 19.24 5.66
CA ARG A 776 -35.80 18.22 4.59
C ARG A 776 -37.11 17.95 3.80
N GLU A 777 -38.10 18.82 3.82
CA GLU A 777 -39.38 18.57 3.16
C GLU A 777 -39.42 19.16 1.75
N SER A 778 -39.31 18.27 0.76
CA SER A 778 -39.92 18.33 -0.60
C SER A 778 -39.16 18.81 -1.84
N ASP A 779 -37.83 18.96 -1.81
CA ASP A 779 -37.12 19.29 -3.05
C ASP A 779 -36.98 18.07 -3.98
N GLY A 780 -37.70 18.12 -5.11
CA GLY A 780 -37.43 17.30 -6.29
C GLY A 780 -36.00 17.51 -6.80
N PRO A 781 -35.51 16.69 -7.74
CA PRO A 781 -34.12 16.78 -8.21
C PRO A 781 -33.81 18.21 -8.65
N PRO A 782 -32.81 18.89 -8.04
CA PRO A 782 -32.45 20.23 -8.45
C PRO A 782 -32.04 20.18 -9.92
N SER A 783 -32.57 21.09 -10.73
CA SER A 783 -32.05 21.34 -12.07
C SER A 783 -30.55 21.59 -11.95
N LEU A 784 -29.74 20.79 -12.66
CA LEU A 784 -28.32 21.05 -12.82
C LEU A 784 -28.13 22.54 -13.16
N PRO A 785 -27.09 23.23 -12.65
CA PRO A 785 -26.82 24.61 -13.06
C PRO A 785 -26.82 24.67 -14.58
N SER A 786 -27.82 25.36 -15.14
CA SER A 786 -27.99 25.47 -16.58
C SER A 786 -26.81 26.27 -17.10
N ARG A 787 -25.96 25.61 -17.90
CA ARG A 787 -24.88 26.19 -18.69
C ARG A 787 -23.79 26.88 -17.85
N LEU A 788 -22.65 26.20 -17.74
CA LEU A 788 -21.40 26.90 -17.96
C LEU A 788 -21.41 27.37 -19.43
N ASP A 789 -21.76 28.63 -19.65
CA ASP A 789 -21.72 29.24 -20.97
C ASP A 789 -20.24 29.42 -21.36
N TYR A 790 -19.70 28.46 -22.09
CA TYR A 790 -18.34 28.46 -22.62
C TYR A 790 -18.27 28.91 -24.08
N SER A 791 -19.30 29.61 -24.57
CA SER A 791 -19.26 30.23 -25.88
C SER A 791 -18.65 31.64 -25.77
N GLU A 792 -17.56 31.85 -26.52
CA GLU A 792 -16.97 33.14 -26.92
C GLU A 792 -16.27 34.01 -25.85
N LYS A 793 -14.94 33.85 -25.75
CA LYS A 793 -14.03 35.00 -25.79
C LYS A 793 -12.88 34.71 -26.74
N SER A 794 -13.10 35.01 -28.02
CA SER A 794 -12.04 35.29 -28.98
C SER A 794 -11.74 36.79 -28.96
N ALA A 795 -10.60 37.15 -28.39
CA ALA A 795 -9.79 38.31 -28.77
C ALA A 795 -8.34 37.99 -28.43
#